data_AF-A0A147GSG6-F1
#
_entry.id   AF-A0A147GSG6-F1
#
_cell.length_a   1.000
_cell.length_b   1.000
_cell.length_c   1.000
_cell.angle_alpha   90.00
_cell.angle_beta   90.00
_cell.angle_gamma   90.00
#
_symmetry.space_group_name_H-M   'P 1'
#
loop_
_entity.id
_entity.type
_entity.pdbx_description
1 polymer ?
#
loop_
_entity_poly.entity_id
_entity_poly.type
_entity_poly.pdbx_seq_one_letter_code
_entity_poly.pdbx_strand_id
1 'polypeptide(L)'
;MAAPGRHVWQFAHTGGVDQVLLRSGQDIAHIGELDRKLWVALACPVQGLEFDSRTLALIDSNDDGRIRPPELIAACEWAAAQLRDPQLLIAAGDTLLPADIADSSDLQPEARRILGIVGKNPDTDALTLGDVTGRSELLASLRFNGDGVITPETAGDDEAARAVIERILQTHGSQPDRKGTAGIARGQADAFFKEAHALADWHAQAVSDDATMPLGDDTLAAAAAVDAIEAKVDDFFARCHVAAFDPKAVPALNPAATAYDALAGSAIDVHAPALAALPLAPVAPGRTLPLAGRVNPAWAGALARLRARAVAPLLGEALEAIDDTQWALLRERLAPCRQWLASRPATRLGNAADTPPDILQGWLGAEATVMELLRQDEAEEAHNGRLVDLEKLLRFKRDLYRLLRNFVSFEDFYARRGAIFQAGRLYLDGRSCELVVRVADAKKHAMLAGLAKTCLAYCECTRGKDKMTIVAAFTAGDTDFLFVGRNGVFYDRDGRDWDATITQLIDNPTSVAQAFVAPYKKFIRMIEEQVAKRAAASEATAQASLSTMATTVATADKAVPPATAGQPAALPKLPGRIDVGTVAALGVAMGSISAVLVAMFTKFVDLGPWIPIALVGVVVAISGPSMLIAWIKLRQRSLGPILDASGWAINGRMKVSVRLGGSLSRMAKLPHGAKRVLNDPYADRSTGWLVGAAVLLVAAALVVWGWRSGWIERHLPESARPASTAPAVTAPAVGAPALSIPAATPGRGG
;
A
#
# COMPACT_ATOMS: atom_id res chain seq x y z
N MET A 1 14.64 -51.31 -4.61
CA MET A 1 13.93 -50.14 -4.04
C MET A 1 14.14 -48.98 -4.98
N ALA A 2 13.07 -48.37 -5.49
CA ALA A 2 13.19 -47.11 -6.22
C ALA A 2 13.46 -45.97 -5.23
N ALA A 3 14.22 -44.95 -5.63
CA ALA A 3 14.32 -43.72 -4.84
C ALA A 3 12.93 -43.04 -4.78
N PRO A 4 12.60 -42.31 -3.69
CA PRO A 4 11.37 -41.52 -3.64
C PRO A 4 11.32 -40.57 -4.84
N GLY A 5 10.21 -40.61 -5.57
CA GLY A 5 10.08 -39.92 -6.85
C GLY A 5 10.10 -38.41 -6.68
N ARG A 6 11.00 -37.72 -7.39
CA ARG A 6 11.02 -36.25 -7.48
C ARG A 6 9.76 -35.76 -8.18
N HIS A 7 9.20 -34.63 -7.76
CA HIS A 7 7.97 -34.08 -8.36
C HIS A 7 8.15 -33.80 -9.85
N VAL A 8 7.11 -34.08 -10.66
CA VAL A 8 7.17 -34.05 -12.13
C VAL A 8 6.53 -32.78 -12.67
N TRP A 9 7.37 -31.75 -12.83
CA TRP A 9 6.98 -30.45 -13.38
C TRP A 9 6.61 -30.50 -14.86
N GLN A 10 5.51 -29.81 -15.22
CA GLN A 10 5.11 -29.58 -16.61
C GLN A 10 5.41 -28.13 -17.03
N PHE A 11 5.85 -27.92 -18.27
CA PHE A 11 6.18 -26.59 -18.80
C PHE A 11 5.48 -26.33 -20.14
N ALA A 12 5.18 -25.06 -20.41
CA ALA A 12 4.69 -24.58 -21.70
C ALA A 12 5.52 -23.40 -22.21
N HIS A 13 5.90 -23.45 -23.49
CA HIS A 13 6.67 -22.37 -24.12
C HIS A 13 5.76 -21.18 -24.48
N THR A 14 5.74 -20.18 -23.61
CA THR A 14 4.81 -19.03 -23.70
C THR A 14 5.55 -17.73 -23.41
N GLY A 15 5.22 -16.64 -24.09
CA GLY A 15 5.97 -15.38 -23.97
C GLY A 15 7.44 -15.47 -24.41
N GLY A 16 7.84 -16.54 -25.11
CA GLY A 16 9.22 -16.77 -25.54
C GLY A 16 10.17 -17.20 -24.43
N VAL A 17 9.63 -17.80 -23.36
CA VAL A 17 10.31 -18.50 -22.25
C VAL A 17 9.50 -19.76 -21.90
N ASP A 18 10.09 -20.70 -21.19
CA ASP A 18 9.38 -21.88 -20.68
C ASP A 18 8.75 -21.55 -19.31
N GLN A 19 7.42 -21.62 -19.23
CA GLN A 19 6.64 -21.29 -18.03
C GLN A 19 6.13 -22.58 -17.40
N VAL A 20 6.22 -22.71 -16.07
CA VAL A 20 5.64 -23.85 -15.35
C VAL A 20 4.12 -23.86 -15.46
N LEU A 21 3.52 -25.04 -15.61
CA LEU A 21 2.09 -25.26 -15.58
C LEU A 21 1.68 -25.83 -14.22
N LEU A 22 0.95 -25.05 -13.44
CA LEU A 22 0.36 -25.48 -12.18
C LEU A 22 -1.01 -26.09 -12.48
N ARG A 23 -1.17 -27.40 -12.29
CA ARG A 23 -2.40 -28.15 -12.67
C ARG A 23 -2.95 -29.01 -11.55
N SER A 24 -2.13 -29.36 -10.57
CA SER A 24 -2.44 -30.21 -9.43
C SER A 24 -2.07 -29.50 -8.12
N GLY A 25 -2.74 -29.85 -7.02
CA GLY A 25 -2.37 -29.36 -5.70
C GLY A 25 -0.92 -29.70 -5.30
N GLN A 26 -0.39 -30.79 -5.85
CA GLN A 26 1.00 -31.19 -5.67
C GLN A 26 1.99 -30.20 -6.31
N ASP A 27 1.63 -29.53 -7.41
CA ASP A 27 2.44 -28.44 -7.98
C ASP A 27 2.51 -27.22 -7.06
N ILE A 28 1.53 -27.05 -6.15
CA ILE A 28 1.52 -25.99 -5.14
C ILE A 28 2.31 -26.44 -3.90
N ALA A 29 2.10 -27.67 -3.43
CA ALA A 29 2.81 -28.23 -2.28
C ALA A 29 4.33 -28.33 -2.49
N HIS A 30 4.77 -28.70 -3.70
CA HIS A 30 6.20 -28.83 -4.04
C HIS A 30 6.82 -27.53 -4.61
N ILE A 31 6.14 -26.38 -4.58
CA ILE A 31 6.59 -25.15 -5.26
C ILE A 31 7.99 -24.65 -4.82
N GLY A 32 8.42 -24.98 -3.60
CA GLY A 32 9.76 -24.72 -3.09
C GLY A 32 10.89 -25.46 -3.82
N GLU A 33 10.60 -26.59 -4.49
CA GLU A 33 11.57 -27.36 -5.28
C GLU A 33 11.86 -26.77 -6.66
N LEU A 34 11.01 -25.87 -7.16
CA LEU A 34 11.16 -25.26 -8.47
C LEU A 34 12.26 -24.19 -8.47
N ASP A 35 13.27 -24.32 -9.34
CA ASP A 35 14.34 -23.31 -9.47
C ASP A 35 13.72 -21.93 -9.72
N ARG A 36 14.01 -20.97 -8.82
CA ARG A 36 13.52 -19.59 -8.85
C ARG A 36 13.83 -18.87 -10.19
N LYS A 37 14.84 -19.33 -10.94
CA LYS A 37 15.14 -18.84 -12.30
C LYS A 37 14.04 -19.16 -13.33
N LEU A 38 13.16 -20.12 -13.05
CA LEU A 38 12.03 -20.52 -13.89
C LEU A 38 10.72 -19.79 -13.53
N TRP A 39 10.73 -18.99 -12.45
CA TRP A 39 9.61 -18.14 -12.06
C TRP A 39 9.60 -16.87 -12.90
N VAL A 40 8.42 -16.41 -13.31
CA VAL A 40 8.26 -15.19 -14.12
C VAL A 40 8.46 -13.91 -13.31
N ALA A 41 8.04 -13.88 -12.04
CA ALA A 41 8.29 -12.78 -11.11
C ALA A 41 9.12 -13.24 -9.90
N LEU A 42 9.95 -12.34 -9.39
CA LEU A 42 10.74 -12.48 -8.16
C LEU A 42 10.37 -11.44 -7.08
N ALA A 43 9.46 -10.52 -7.40
CA ALA A 43 8.80 -9.63 -6.46
C ALA A 43 7.49 -9.12 -7.07
N CYS A 44 6.47 -8.91 -6.24
CA CYS A 44 5.16 -8.37 -6.59
C CYS A 44 4.72 -7.35 -5.52
N PRO A 45 4.23 -6.15 -5.88
CA PRO A 45 3.72 -5.20 -4.89
C PRO A 45 2.43 -5.69 -4.24
N VAL A 46 2.21 -5.35 -2.97
CA VAL A 46 0.96 -5.63 -2.23
C VAL A 46 -0.18 -4.68 -2.63
N GLN A 47 0.14 -3.52 -3.22
CA GLN A 47 -0.81 -2.47 -3.59
C GLN A 47 -0.90 -2.25 -5.10
N GLY A 48 -2.02 -1.67 -5.57
CA GLY A 48 -2.22 -1.29 -6.97
C GLY A 48 -2.56 -2.45 -7.92
N LEU A 49 -2.94 -3.61 -7.38
CA LEU A 49 -3.32 -4.82 -8.11
C LEU A 49 -4.83 -5.09 -8.01
N GLU A 50 -5.36 -5.75 -9.04
CA GLU A 50 -6.75 -6.20 -9.17
C GLU A 50 -6.97 -7.54 -8.44
N PHE A 51 -6.69 -7.52 -7.13
CA PHE A 51 -6.63 -8.67 -6.24
C PHE A 51 -7.01 -8.30 -4.80
N ASP A 52 -7.33 -9.30 -3.97
CA ASP A 52 -7.66 -9.07 -2.56
C ASP A 52 -6.41 -8.60 -1.79
N SER A 53 -6.43 -7.35 -1.33
CA SER A 53 -5.32 -6.71 -0.63
C SER A 53 -5.02 -7.35 0.73
N ARG A 54 -6.03 -7.91 1.40
CA ARG A 54 -5.87 -8.59 2.69
C ARG A 54 -5.17 -9.94 2.51
N THR A 55 -5.47 -10.67 1.44
CA THR A 55 -4.73 -11.89 1.06
C THR A 55 -3.27 -11.57 0.76
N LEU A 56 -2.96 -10.47 0.06
CA LEU A 56 -1.56 -10.08 -0.21
C LEU A 56 -0.82 -9.70 1.09
N ALA A 57 -1.47 -8.94 1.98
CA ALA A 57 -0.91 -8.59 3.30
C ALA A 57 -0.71 -9.81 4.23
N LEU A 58 -1.47 -10.90 4.05
CA LEU A 58 -1.26 -12.16 4.80
C LEU A 58 -0.11 -13.02 4.25
N ILE A 59 0.47 -12.65 3.10
CA ILE A 59 1.64 -13.30 2.50
C ILE A 59 2.90 -12.45 2.75
N ASP A 60 2.78 -11.12 2.73
CA ASP A 60 3.84 -10.17 3.11
C ASP A 60 4.14 -10.28 4.61
N SER A 61 5.03 -11.20 4.96
CA SER A 61 5.33 -11.58 6.33
C SER A 61 6.25 -10.60 7.08
N ASN A 62 6.79 -9.62 6.35
CA ASN A 62 7.77 -8.66 6.84
C ASN A 62 7.31 -7.18 6.71
N ASP A 63 6.10 -6.97 6.19
CA ASP A 63 5.46 -5.67 5.94
C ASP A 63 6.30 -4.70 5.05
N ASP A 64 7.19 -5.20 4.16
CA ASP A 64 7.93 -4.34 3.20
C ASP A 64 7.10 -3.89 1.99
N GLY A 65 5.86 -4.38 1.87
CA GLY A 65 4.93 -4.08 0.79
C GLY A 65 5.18 -4.87 -0.49
N ARG A 66 6.07 -5.88 -0.48
CA ARG A 66 6.51 -6.62 -1.68
C ARG A 66 6.70 -8.12 -1.41
N ILE A 67 5.73 -8.92 -1.82
CA ILE A 67 5.78 -10.39 -1.75
C ILE A 67 6.95 -10.94 -2.59
N ARG A 68 7.81 -11.76 -1.96
CA ARG A 68 8.96 -12.42 -2.58
C ARG A 68 8.78 -13.96 -2.62
N PRO A 69 9.56 -14.69 -3.43
CA PRO A 69 9.48 -16.16 -3.51
C PRO A 69 9.53 -16.90 -2.18
N PRO A 70 10.38 -16.57 -1.17
CA PRO A 70 10.38 -17.30 0.10
C PRO A 70 9.04 -17.24 0.84
N GLU A 71 8.37 -16.09 0.78
CA GLU A 71 7.09 -15.85 1.46
C GLU A 71 5.94 -16.54 0.74
N LEU A 72 5.96 -16.49 -0.60
CA LEU A 72 4.99 -17.22 -1.42
C LEU A 72 5.15 -18.74 -1.29
N ILE A 73 6.40 -19.24 -1.20
CA ILE A 73 6.69 -20.66 -0.89
C ILE A 73 6.14 -21.01 0.50
N ALA A 74 6.45 -20.22 1.53
CA ALA A 74 5.95 -20.46 2.88
C ALA A 74 4.42 -20.44 2.96
N ALA A 75 3.75 -19.55 2.22
CA ALA A 75 2.29 -19.51 2.12
C ALA A 75 1.72 -20.79 1.46
N CYS A 76 2.37 -21.30 0.41
CA CYS A 76 1.99 -22.55 -0.25
C CYS A 76 2.22 -23.80 0.62
N GLU A 77 3.39 -23.91 1.24
CA GLU A 77 3.76 -25.03 2.12
C GLU A 77 2.84 -25.06 3.35
N TRP A 78 2.58 -23.90 3.97
CA TRP A 78 1.63 -23.77 5.07
C TRP A 78 0.21 -24.15 4.65
N ALA A 79 -0.29 -23.62 3.52
CA ALA A 79 -1.63 -23.94 3.03
C ALA A 79 -1.82 -25.42 2.71
N ALA A 80 -0.81 -26.06 2.12
CA ALA A 80 -0.82 -27.48 1.82
C ALA A 80 -0.75 -28.34 3.10
N ALA A 81 -0.05 -27.89 4.14
CA ALA A 81 0.03 -28.59 5.43
C ALA A 81 -1.25 -28.51 6.27
N GLN A 82 -2.07 -27.46 6.12
CA GLN A 82 -3.36 -27.35 6.83
C GLN A 82 -4.49 -28.19 6.18
N LEU A 83 -4.34 -28.61 4.91
CA LEU A 83 -5.38 -29.32 4.16
C LEU A 83 -5.10 -30.82 4.06
N ARG A 84 -6.16 -31.62 4.09
CA ARG A 84 -6.08 -33.08 3.87
C ARG A 84 -5.66 -33.43 2.44
N ASP A 85 -6.08 -32.62 1.46
CA ASP A 85 -5.68 -32.73 0.06
C ASP A 85 -5.33 -31.34 -0.51
N PRO A 86 -4.07 -31.09 -0.91
CA PRO A 86 -3.66 -29.86 -1.58
C PRO A 86 -4.46 -29.54 -2.86
N GLN A 87 -5.13 -30.51 -3.49
CA GLN A 87 -5.96 -30.29 -4.68
C GLN A 87 -7.10 -29.29 -4.42
N LEU A 88 -7.54 -29.16 -3.17
CA LEU A 88 -8.54 -28.18 -2.74
C LEU A 88 -8.12 -26.72 -2.98
N LEU A 89 -6.82 -26.42 -3.06
CA LEU A 89 -6.29 -25.09 -3.40
C LEU A 89 -6.53 -24.70 -4.86
N ILE A 90 -6.82 -25.67 -5.74
CA ILE A 90 -7.17 -25.44 -7.15
C ILE A 90 -8.69 -25.33 -7.34
N ALA A 91 -9.48 -25.90 -6.41
CA ALA A 91 -10.93 -25.84 -6.44
C ALA A 91 -11.42 -24.41 -6.15
N ALA A 92 -12.01 -23.76 -7.16
CA ALA A 92 -12.55 -22.41 -7.01
C ALA A 92 -13.65 -22.36 -5.94
N GLY A 93 -13.54 -21.41 -5.01
CA GLY A 93 -14.54 -21.14 -3.97
C GLY A 93 -13.91 -20.73 -2.64
N ASP A 94 -14.63 -19.91 -1.90
CA ASP A 94 -14.29 -19.34 -0.59
C ASP A 94 -14.86 -20.15 0.59
N THR A 95 -15.19 -21.42 0.33
CA THR A 95 -15.79 -22.36 1.28
C THR A 95 -14.85 -23.52 1.62
N LEU A 96 -14.93 -24.05 2.83
CA LEU A 96 -14.13 -25.18 3.32
C LEU A 96 -14.95 -26.02 4.30
N LEU A 97 -14.98 -27.35 4.15
CA LEU A 97 -15.58 -28.23 5.16
C LEU A 97 -14.56 -28.52 6.27
N PRO A 98 -14.96 -28.69 7.53
CA PRO A 98 -14.02 -29.13 8.58
C PRO A 98 -13.32 -30.46 8.23
N ALA A 99 -14.00 -31.37 7.52
CA ALA A 99 -13.40 -32.62 7.04
C ALA A 99 -12.25 -32.42 6.02
N ASP A 100 -12.21 -31.29 5.31
CA ASP A 100 -11.17 -30.94 4.35
C ASP A 100 -9.85 -30.52 5.03
N ILE A 101 -9.93 -30.09 6.30
CA ILE A 101 -8.78 -29.70 7.11
C ILE A 101 -8.07 -30.96 7.61
N ALA A 102 -6.73 -30.94 7.61
CA ALA A 102 -5.91 -32.06 8.06
C ALA A 102 -6.19 -32.42 9.53
N ASP A 103 -6.24 -33.71 9.86
CA ASP A 103 -6.53 -34.18 11.24
C ASP A 103 -5.42 -33.81 12.25
N SER A 104 -4.22 -33.47 11.77
CA SER A 104 -3.12 -32.95 12.56
C SER A 104 -3.16 -31.42 12.77
N SER A 105 -4.19 -30.73 12.25
CA SER A 105 -4.33 -29.29 12.34
C SER A 105 -5.33 -28.89 13.43
N ASP A 106 -4.85 -28.04 14.34
CA ASP A 106 -5.66 -27.31 15.34
C ASP A 106 -6.79 -26.45 14.72
N LEU A 107 -6.76 -26.18 13.40
CA LEU A 107 -7.81 -25.44 12.71
C LEU A 107 -9.08 -26.28 12.49
N GLN A 108 -8.99 -27.62 12.50
CA GLN A 108 -10.15 -28.50 12.34
C GLN A 108 -11.17 -28.35 13.50
N PRO A 109 -10.78 -28.47 14.79
CA PRO A 109 -11.70 -28.22 15.89
C PRO A 109 -12.16 -26.76 15.96
N GLU A 110 -11.34 -25.78 15.58
CA GLU A 110 -11.77 -24.37 15.56
C GLU A 110 -12.84 -24.13 14.49
N ALA A 111 -12.69 -24.71 13.29
CA ALA A 111 -13.71 -24.60 12.25
C ALA A 111 -15.07 -25.16 12.71
N ARG A 112 -15.07 -26.30 13.42
CA ARG A 112 -16.28 -26.84 14.06
C ARG A 112 -16.88 -25.87 15.11
N ARG A 113 -16.04 -25.29 15.96
CA ARG A 113 -16.44 -24.33 17.00
C ARG A 113 -17.10 -23.09 16.40
N ILE A 114 -16.50 -22.50 15.37
CA ILE A 114 -17.03 -21.31 14.69
C ILE A 114 -18.35 -21.61 13.97
N LEU A 115 -18.48 -22.76 13.31
CA LEU A 115 -19.76 -23.18 12.73
C LEU A 115 -20.87 -23.27 13.80
N GLY A 116 -20.56 -23.85 14.96
CA GLY A 116 -21.48 -23.89 16.11
C GLY A 116 -21.89 -22.51 16.63
N ILE A 117 -20.94 -21.56 16.73
CA ILE A 117 -21.23 -20.17 17.16
C ILE A 117 -22.12 -19.44 16.13
N VAL A 118 -21.91 -19.69 14.83
CA VAL A 118 -22.73 -19.12 13.75
C VAL A 118 -24.09 -19.84 13.60
N GLY A 119 -24.35 -20.90 14.38
CA GLY A 119 -25.60 -21.68 14.33
C GLY A 119 -25.70 -22.65 13.14
N LYS A 120 -24.57 -22.95 12.49
CA LYS A 120 -24.43 -23.95 11.42
C LYS A 120 -24.08 -25.32 12.00
N ASN A 121 -24.35 -26.38 11.26
CA ASN A 121 -24.01 -27.74 11.68
C ASN A 121 -22.48 -27.97 11.59
N PRO A 122 -21.78 -28.24 12.71
CA PRO A 122 -20.32 -28.35 12.73
C PRO A 122 -19.71 -29.44 11.85
N ASP A 123 -20.46 -30.48 11.47
CA ASP A 123 -19.91 -31.61 10.69
C ASP A 123 -20.36 -31.65 9.22
N THR A 124 -21.44 -30.95 8.85
CA THR A 124 -21.97 -30.98 7.47
C THR A 124 -21.84 -29.67 6.70
N ASP A 125 -21.78 -28.54 7.40
CA ASP A 125 -21.88 -27.24 6.75
C ASP A 125 -20.50 -26.69 6.41
N ALA A 126 -20.38 -26.08 5.23
CA ALA A 126 -19.12 -25.45 4.82
C ALA A 126 -18.95 -24.09 5.49
N LEU A 127 -17.79 -23.89 6.10
CA LEU A 127 -17.34 -22.60 6.59
C LEU A 127 -17.01 -21.70 5.39
N THR A 128 -17.49 -20.46 5.41
CA THR A 128 -17.27 -19.47 4.36
C THR A 128 -16.39 -18.33 4.86
N LEU A 129 -15.73 -17.60 3.96
CA LEU A 129 -14.98 -16.41 4.35
C LEU A 129 -15.87 -15.38 5.09
N GLY A 130 -17.14 -15.26 4.70
CA GLY A 130 -18.11 -14.37 5.35
C GLY A 130 -18.29 -14.65 6.84
N ASP A 131 -18.36 -15.93 7.23
CA ASP A 131 -18.51 -16.38 8.62
C ASP A 131 -17.31 -15.96 9.50
N VAL A 132 -16.13 -15.80 8.89
CA VAL A 132 -14.88 -15.46 9.59
C VAL A 132 -14.53 -13.98 9.50
N THR A 133 -14.89 -13.27 8.42
CA THR A 133 -14.55 -11.84 8.26
C THR A 133 -15.25 -10.90 9.26
N GLY A 134 -16.35 -11.33 9.88
CA GLY A 134 -16.98 -10.64 11.02
C GLY A 134 -16.18 -10.75 12.34
N ARG A 135 -14.95 -11.27 12.29
CA ARG A 135 -14.07 -11.63 13.42
C ARG A 135 -14.17 -10.71 14.63
N SER A 136 -13.95 -9.41 14.46
CA SER A 136 -13.89 -8.48 15.58
C SER A 136 -15.24 -8.31 16.27
N GLU A 137 -16.34 -8.30 15.53
CA GLU A 137 -17.70 -8.16 16.08
C GLU A 137 -18.15 -9.47 16.74
N LEU A 138 -17.90 -10.61 16.08
CA LEU A 138 -18.23 -11.93 16.60
C LEU A 138 -17.46 -12.22 17.89
N LEU A 139 -16.14 -12.01 17.91
CA LEU A 139 -15.32 -12.18 19.11
C LEU A 139 -15.68 -11.17 20.20
N ALA A 140 -15.82 -9.88 19.87
CA ALA A 140 -16.21 -8.88 20.87
C ALA A 140 -17.57 -9.19 21.50
N SER A 141 -18.51 -9.82 20.76
CA SER A 141 -19.82 -10.20 21.32
C SER A 141 -19.76 -11.28 22.41
N LEU A 142 -18.72 -12.12 22.42
CA LEU A 142 -18.57 -13.21 23.40
C LEU A 142 -18.37 -12.69 24.83
N ARG A 143 -18.67 -13.55 25.82
CA ARG A 143 -18.43 -13.29 27.25
C ARG A 143 -16.94 -13.27 27.60
N PHE A 144 -16.21 -14.19 26.99
CA PHE A 144 -14.76 -14.28 26.99
C PHE A 144 -14.31 -14.09 25.54
N ASN A 145 -13.47 -13.10 25.29
CA ASN A 145 -13.03 -12.73 23.95
C ASN A 145 -11.52 -12.84 23.76
N GLY A 146 -10.76 -13.16 24.81
CA GLY A 146 -9.34 -13.47 24.74
C GLY A 146 -8.46 -12.25 24.46
N ASP A 147 -8.70 -11.15 25.16
CA ASP A 147 -7.82 -9.99 25.23
C ASP A 147 -7.15 -9.80 26.61
N GLY A 148 -7.47 -10.68 27.57
CA GLY A 148 -6.96 -10.65 28.93
C GLY A 148 -7.68 -9.63 29.82
N VAL A 149 -8.80 -9.07 29.39
CA VAL A 149 -9.57 -8.04 30.10
C VAL A 149 -10.96 -8.58 30.46
N ILE A 150 -11.30 -8.59 31.75
CA ILE A 150 -12.65 -8.92 32.21
C ILE A 150 -13.42 -7.69 32.66
N THR A 151 -14.73 -7.67 32.43
CA THR A 151 -15.63 -6.56 32.76
C THR A 151 -16.63 -6.96 33.85
N PRO A 152 -17.35 -6.02 34.47
CA PRO A 152 -18.48 -6.32 35.37
C PRO A 152 -19.61 -7.17 34.74
N GLU A 153 -19.67 -7.23 33.40
CA GLU A 153 -20.57 -8.11 32.65
C GLU A 153 -20.04 -9.55 32.59
N THR A 154 -18.71 -9.72 32.47
CA THR A 154 -18.04 -11.03 32.42
C THR A 154 -18.30 -11.89 33.67
N ALA A 155 -18.59 -11.27 34.82
CA ALA A 155 -18.97 -11.96 36.06
C ALA A 155 -20.31 -12.75 35.97
N GLY A 156 -21.21 -12.40 35.05
CA GLY A 156 -22.51 -13.08 34.93
C GLY A 156 -23.38 -12.88 36.17
N ASP A 157 -23.86 -13.96 36.79
CA ASP A 157 -24.74 -13.89 37.97
C ASP A 157 -23.98 -13.76 39.31
N ASP A 158 -22.63 -13.75 39.29
CA ASP A 158 -21.81 -13.59 40.51
C ASP A 158 -21.69 -12.11 40.90
N GLU A 159 -22.55 -11.67 41.83
CA GLU A 159 -22.55 -10.31 42.38
C GLU A 159 -21.28 -9.98 43.17
N ALA A 160 -20.62 -10.96 43.81
CA ALA A 160 -19.40 -10.73 44.59
C ALA A 160 -18.20 -10.47 43.67
N ALA A 161 -18.03 -11.30 42.64
CA ALA A 161 -17.03 -11.09 41.60
C ALA A 161 -17.26 -9.76 40.86
N ARG A 162 -18.52 -9.41 40.54
CA ARG A 162 -18.87 -8.10 39.95
C ARG A 162 -18.42 -6.93 40.82
N ALA A 163 -18.80 -6.94 42.11
CA ALA A 163 -18.47 -5.87 43.03
C ALA A 163 -16.95 -5.69 43.22
N VAL A 164 -16.19 -6.79 43.22
CA VAL A 164 -14.72 -6.75 43.27
C VAL A 164 -14.12 -6.18 41.98
N ILE A 165 -14.61 -6.57 40.79
CA ILE A 165 -14.16 -6.00 39.52
C ILE A 165 -14.40 -4.48 39.49
N GLU A 166 -15.58 -4.02 39.91
CA GLU A 166 -15.89 -2.59 40.04
C GLU A 166 -14.99 -1.86 41.04
N ARG A 167 -14.61 -2.51 42.16
CA ARG A 167 -13.67 -1.94 43.13
C ARG A 167 -12.24 -1.86 42.60
N ILE A 168 -11.80 -2.86 41.82
CA ILE A 168 -10.49 -2.84 41.15
C ILE A 168 -10.45 -1.69 40.13
N LEU A 169 -11.50 -1.52 39.31
CA LEU A 169 -11.63 -0.40 38.36
C LEU A 169 -11.45 0.97 39.04
N GLN A 170 -12.07 1.16 40.22
CA GLN A 170 -12.00 2.42 40.98
C GLN A 170 -10.62 2.70 41.61
N THR A 171 -9.89 1.67 42.02
CA THR A 171 -8.67 1.80 42.85
C THR A 171 -7.37 1.61 42.07
N HIS A 172 -7.38 0.73 41.07
CA HIS A 172 -6.22 0.34 40.27
C HIS A 172 -6.31 0.83 38.82
N GLY A 173 -7.44 1.40 38.43
CA GLY A 173 -7.70 1.93 37.08
C GLY A 173 -8.31 0.88 36.14
N SER A 174 -8.60 1.31 34.92
CA SER A 174 -9.26 0.49 33.90
C SER A 174 -8.40 0.30 32.65
N GLN A 175 -8.67 -0.79 31.94
CA GLN A 175 -8.19 -1.06 30.60
C GLN A 175 -9.41 -1.27 29.68
N PRO A 176 -9.42 -0.71 28.46
CA PRO A 176 -10.51 -0.97 27.52
C PRO A 176 -10.44 -2.42 27.02
N ASP A 177 -11.54 -3.14 27.20
CA ASP A 177 -11.88 -4.39 26.52
C ASP A 177 -12.03 -4.16 25.00
N ARG A 178 -12.00 -5.21 24.18
CA ARG A 178 -12.31 -5.16 22.73
C ARG A 178 -13.64 -4.50 22.38
N LYS A 179 -14.66 -4.53 23.26
CA LYS A 179 -15.91 -3.75 23.10
C LYS A 179 -15.74 -2.24 23.35
N GLY A 180 -14.61 -1.80 23.90
CA GLY A 180 -14.37 -0.45 24.42
C GLY A 180 -14.86 -0.24 25.86
N THR A 181 -15.44 -1.26 26.48
CA THR A 181 -15.92 -1.24 27.87
C THR A 181 -14.74 -1.19 28.84
N ALA A 182 -14.86 -0.48 29.96
CA ALA A 182 -13.84 -0.45 31.00
C ALA A 182 -13.81 -1.80 31.76
N GLY A 183 -12.69 -2.50 31.68
CA GLY A 183 -12.43 -3.75 32.41
C GLY A 183 -11.08 -3.74 33.12
N ILE A 184 -10.72 -4.90 33.68
CA ILE A 184 -9.48 -5.13 34.43
C ILE A 184 -8.70 -6.27 33.78
N ALA A 185 -7.38 -6.18 33.76
CA ALA A 185 -6.51 -7.28 33.39
C ALA A 185 -5.82 -7.88 34.62
N ARG A 186 -5.08 -8.98 34.41
CA ARG A 186 -4.38 -9.72 35.48
C ARG A 186 -3.50 -8.83 36.35
N GLY A 187 -2.77 -7.88 35.77
CA GLY A 187 -1.89 -6.97 36.53
C GLY A 187 -2.61 -6.06 37.53
N GLN A 188 -3.83 -5.61 37.22
CA GLN A 188 -4.65 -4.82 38.16
C GLN A 188 -5.23 -5.71 39.26
N ALA A 189 -5.68 -6.93 38.93
CA ALA A 189 -6.19 -7.90 39.89
C ALA A 189 -5.10 -8.35 40.89
N ASP A 190 -3.93 -8.78 40.39
CA ASP A 190 -2.78 -9.20 41.21
C ASP A 190 -2.35 -8.09 42.17
N ALA A 191 -2.32 -6.83 41.72
CA ALA A 191 -1.98 -5.69 42.56
C ALA A 191 -3.03 -5.46 43.66
N PHE A 192 -4.32 -5.50 43.31
CA PHE A 192 -5.41 -5.34 44.26
C PHE A 192 -5.43 -6.44 45.33
N PHE A 193 -5.35 -7.72 44.93
CA PHE A 193 -5.37 -8.82 45.90
C PHE A 193 -4.11 -8.85 46.76
N LYS A 194 -2.94 -8.48 46.22
CA LYS A 194 -1.73 -8.30 47.02
C LYS A 194 -1.87 -7.19 48.07
N GLU A 195 -2.48 -6.04 47.74
CA GLU A 195 -2.78 -4.99 48.71
C GLU A 195 -3.85 -5.44 49.73
N ALA A 196 -4.83 -6.23 49.31
CA ALA A 196 -5.89 -6.77 50.18
C ALA A 196 -5.34 -7.79 51.19
N HIS A 197 -4.53 -8.75 50.74
CA HIS A 197 -3.83 -9.71 51.63
C HIS A 197 -2.92 -8.97 52.62
N ALA A 198 -2.15 -7.98 52.16
CA ALA A 198 -1.29 -7.20 53.06
C ALA A 198 -2.07 -6.45 54.16
N LEU A 199 -3.29 -5.95 53.87
CA LEU A 199 -4.19 -5.39 54.88
C LEU A 199 -4.80 -6.47 55.78
N ALA A 200 -5.11 -7.64 55.25
CA ALA A 200 -5.72 -8.75 56.01
C ALA A 200 -4.71 -9.35 56.99
N ASP A 201 -3.46 -9.57 56.57
CA ASP A 201 -2.34 -9.99 57.41
C ASP A 201 -2.07 -8.96 58.52
N TRP A 202 -2.08 -7.67 58.17
CA TRP A 202 -1.95 -6.58 59.14
C TRP A 202 -3.09 -6.60 60.17
N HIS A 203 -4.34 -6.76 59.75
CA HIS A 203 -5.47 -6.89 60.68
C HIS A 203 -5.38 -8.17 61.54
N ALA A 204 -4.98 -9.30 60.96
CA ALA A 204 -4.84 -10.57 61.67
C ALA A 204 -3.77 -10.49 62.78
N GLN A 205 -2.69 -9.74 62.56
CA GLN A 205 -1.66 -9.52 63.57
C GLN A 205 -2.25 -8.96 64.88
N ALA A 206 -3.14 -7.96 64.81
CA ALA A 206 -3.78 -7.36 65.99
C ALA A 206 -4.80 -8.27 66.69
N VAL A 207 -5.41 -9.21 65.97
CA VAL A 207 -6.32 -10.20 66.57
C VAL A 207 -5.56 -11.39 67.17
N SER A 208 -4.36 -11.68 66.65
CA SER A 208 -3.53 -12.82 67.11
C SER A 208 -2.67 -12.54 68.34
N ASP A 209 -2.47 -11.26 68.68
CA ASP A 209 -1.61 -10.82 69.79
C ASP A 209 -2.40 -9.96 70.79
N ASP A 210 -2.77 -10.58 71.91
CA ASP A 210 -3.42 -9.90 73.06
C ASP A 210 -2.63 -8.68 73.56
N ALA A 211 -1.29 -8.64 73.37
CA ALA A 211 -0.47 -7.50 73.75
C ALA A 211 -0.61 -6.31 72.77
N THR A 212 -1.02 -6.55 71.52
CA THR A 212 -1.31 -5.51 70.52
C THR A 212 -2.69 -4.88 70.74
N MET A 213 -3.66 -5.64 71.27
CA MET A 213 -5.02 -5.15 71.56
C MET A 213 -5.48 -5.48 73.00
N PRO A 214 -4.80 -4.97 74.05
CA PRO A 214 -5.06 -5.32 75.46
C PRO A 214 -6.46 -5.00 76.00
N LEU A 215 -7.27 -4.20 75.27
CA LEU A 215 -8.67 -3.90 75.59
C LEU A 215 -9.63 -4.34 74.47
N GLY A 216 -9.19 -5.19 73.51
CA GLY A 216 -9.91 -5.41 72.27
C GLY A 216 -10.07 -4.10 71.48
N ASP A 217 -11.23 -3.91 70.85
CA ASP A 217 -11.54 -2.74 70.00
C ASP A 217 -11.34 -1.39 70.70
N ASP A 218 -11.58 -1.31 72.02
CA ASP A 218 -11.39 -0.09 72.82
C ASP A 218 -9.91 0.35 72.90
N THR A 219 -8.95 -0.52 72.58
CA THR A 219 -7.51 -0.18 72.53
C THR A 219 -7.22 0.95 71.55
N LEU A 220 -7.92 0.99 70.41
CA LEU A 220 -7.79 2.05 69.41
C LEU A 220 -8.20 3.41 69.98
N ALA A 221 -9.30 3.44 70.75
CA ALA A 221 -9.77 4.65 71.42
C ALA A 221 -8.84 5.07 72.58
N ALA A 222 -8.21 4.11 73.26
CA ALA A 222 -7.20 4.36 74.28
C ALA A 222 -5.92 4.98 73.70
N ALA A 223 -5.39 4.41 72.61
CA ALA A 223 -4.21 4.91 71.90
C ALA A 223 -4.45 6.35 71.39
N ALA A 224 -5.56 6.59 70.69
CA ALA A 224 -5.93 7.92 70.21
C ALA A 224 -6.11 8.95 71.34
N ALA A 225 -6.60 8.53 72.52
CA ALA A 225 -6.72 9.41 73.68
C ALA A 225 -5.36 9.76 74.32
N VAL A 226 -4.36 8.86 74.24
CA VAL A 226 -2.97 9.12 74.64
C VAL A 226 -2.28 10.03 73.62
N ASP A 227 -2.30 9.69 72.34
CA ASP A 227 -1.68 10.47 71.24
C ASP A 227 -2.14 11.94 71.26
N ALA A 228 -3.43 12.18 71.51
CA ALA A 228 -4.02 13.52 71.53
C ALA A 228 -3.49 14.45 72.64
N ILE A 229 -2.81 13.93 73.67
CA ILE A 229 -2.34 14.73 74.81
C ILE A 229 -0.89 14.44 75.25
N GLU A 230 -0.26 13.39 74.70
CA GLU A 230 1.08 12.90 75.10
C GLU A 230 2.12 14.02 75.24
N ALA A 231 2.27 14.86 74.21
CA ALA A 231 3.24 15.96 74.21
C ALA A 231 3.02 16.98 75.35
N LYS A 232 1.78 17.17 75.82
CA LYS A 232 1.45 18.08 76.94
C LYS A 232 1.62 17.41 78.30
N VAL A 233 1.44 16.10 78.39
CA VAL A 233 1.73 15.33 79.61
C VAL A 233 3.24 15.22 79.82
N ASP A 234 4.00 14.95 78.75
CA ASP A 234 5.46 14.94 78.78
C ASP A 234 6.04 16.33 79.11
N ASP A 235 5.53 17.42 78.54
CA ASP A 235 5.89 18.80 78.93
C ASP A 235 5.60 19.08 80.42
N PHE A 236 4.47 18.61 80.94
CA PHE A 236 4.13 18.75 82.36
C PHE A 236 5.12 18.00 83.27
N PHE A 237 5.39 16.72 83.02
CA PHE A 237 6.32 15.95 83.85
C PHE A 237 7.76 16.45 83.70
N ALA A 238 8.21 16.84 82.50
CA ALA A 238 9.51 17.47 82.30
C ALA A 238 9.67 18.76 83.13
N ARG A 239 8.64 19.62 83.18
CA ARG A 239 8.64 20.80 84.05
C ARG A 239 8.63 20.43 85.54
N CYS A 240 7.91 19.40 85.96
CA CYS A 240 7.91 18.92 87.34
C CYS A 240 9.30 18.35 87.76
N HIS A 241 10.03 17.72 86.84
CA HIS A 241 11.41 17.26 87.04
C HIS A 241 12.40 18.43 87.16
N VAL A 242 12.30 19.44 86.28
CA VAL A 242 13.12 20.67 86.38
C VAL A 242 12.83 21.43 87.70
N ALA A 243 11.55 21.50 88.10
CA ALA A 243 11.14 22.06 89.39
C ALA A 243 11.72 21.31 90.59
N ALA A 244 11.85 19.99 90.50
CA ALA A 244 12.48 19.17 91.54
C ALA A 244 14.01 19.30 91.57
N PHE A 245 14.64 19.56 90.42
CA PHE A 245 16.09 19.79 90.32
C PHE A 245 16.51 21.16 90.90
N ASP A 246 15.82 22.25 90.53
CA ASP A 246 16.01 23.57 91.15
C ASP A 246 14.65 24.21 91.49
N PRO A 247 14.29 24.28 92.79
CA PRO A 247 13.08 24.98 93.25
C PRO A 247 13.00 26.45 92.83
N LYS A 248 14.12 27.11 92.50
CA LYS A 248 14.13 28.49 91.99
C LYS A 248 13.56 28.62 90.58
N ALA A 249 13.47 27.53 89.82
CA ALA A 249 12.85 27.51 88.49
C ALA A 249 11.31 27.52 88.55
N VAL A 250 10.70 27.11 89.67
CA VAL A 250 9.23 26.94 89.81
C VAL A 250 8.42 28.18 89.40
N PRO A 251 8.79 29.43 89.75
CA PRO A 251 8.06 30.62 89.30
C PRO A 251 8.14 30.88 87.79
N ALA A 252 9.21 30.43 87.11
CA ALA A 252 9.40 30.60 85.67
C ALA A 252 8.77 29.47 84.84
N LEU A 253 8.56 28.29 85.45
CA LEU A 253 7.92 27.13 84.81
C LEU A 253 6.38 27.24 84.79
N ASN A 254 5.82 28.07 85.67
CA ASN A 254 4.40 28.42 85.72
C ASN A 254 4.14 29.76 84.99
N PRO A 255 2.89 30.04 84.56
CA PRO A 255 2.58 31.28 83.87
C PRO A 255 2.77 32.52 84.77
N ALA A 256 3.50 33.52 84.28
CA ALA A 256 3.58 34.84 84.90
C ALA A 256 2.25 35.58 84.78
N ALA A 257 2.02 36.62 85.59
CA ALA A 257 0.80 37.44 85.53
C ALA A 257 0.51 37.97 84.12
N THR A 258 1.56 38.38 83.40
CA THR A 258 1.51 38.87 82.01
C THR A 258 1.02 37.85 80.99
N ALA A 259 1.08 36.54 81.29
CA ALA A 259 0.50 35.50 80.44
C ALA A 259 -1.03 35.43 80.55
N TYR A 260 -1.60 35.91 81.67
CA TYR A 260 -3.04 36.03 81.86
C TYR A 260 -3.59 37.34 81.28
N ASP A 261 -2.79 38.41 81.22
CA ASP A 261 -3.17 39.65 80.54
C ASP A 261 -3.51 39.42 79.05
N ALA A 262 -2.81 38.49 78.40
CA ALA A 262 -3.08 38.05 77.02
C ALA A 262 -4.44 37.33 76.85
N LEU A 263 -5.07 36.88 77.94
CA LEU A 263 -6.40 36.27 77.97
C LEU A 263 -7.51 37.26 78.39
N ALA A 264 -7.15 38.42 78.95
CA ALA A 264 -8.08 39.36 79.56
C ALA A 264 -8.79 40.30 78.56
N GLY A 265 -8.30 40.40 77.31
CA GLY A 265 -8.81 41.34 76.31
C GLY A 265 -10.06 40.89 75.53
N SER A 266 -10.65 39.74 75.84
CA SER A 266 -11.79 39.17 75.10
C SER A 266 -12.57 38.17 75.97
N ALA A 267 -13.72 37.69 75.48
CA ALA A 267 -14.39 36.55 76.10
C ALA A 267 -13.45 35.33 76.10
N ILE A 268 -13.29 34.68 77.25
CA ILE A 268 -12.36 33.56 77.41
C ILE A 268 -12.95 32.31 76.74
N ASP A 269 -12.49 32.04 75.52
CA ASP A 269 -12.74 30.76 74.85
C ASP A 269 -11.86 29.66 75.48
N VAL A 270 -12.50 28.53 75.81
CA VAL A 270 -11.83 27.33 76.33
C VAL A 270 -10.87 26.74 75.29
N HIS A 271 -11.08 27.00 73.99
CA HIS A 271 -10.22 26.53 72.91
C HIS A 271 -9.16 27.56 72.45
N ALA A 272 -9.01 28.68 73.16
CA ALA A 272 -8.03 29.71 72.81
C ALA A 272 -6.58 29.16 72.81
N PRO A 273 -5.76 29.41 71.76
CA PRO A 273 -4.37 28.92 71.70
C PRO A 273 -3.50 29.36 72.89
N ALA A 274 -3.71 30.59 73.38
CA ALA A 274 -3.02 31.10 74.57
C ALA A 274 -3.37 30.31 75.86
N LEU A 275 -4.60 29.81 75.97
CA LEU A 275 -5.02 28.96 77.10
C LEU A 275 -4.46 27.54 76.95
N ALA A 276 -4.50 26.98 75.73
CA ALA A 276 -3.91 25.67 75.43
C ALA A 276 -2.37 25.62 75.63
N ALA A 277 -1.68 26.75 75.46
CA ALA A 277 -0.25 26.89 75.72
C ALA A 277 0.14 26.71 77.20
N LEU A 278 -0.75 27.06 78.15
CA LEU A 278 -0.46 26.94 79.59
C LEU A 278 -0.23 25.47 80.02
N PRO A 279 0.49 25.22 81.13
CA PRO A 279 0.66 23.87 81.68
C PRO A 279 -0.67 23.16 81.97
N LEU A 280 -0.69 21.82 81.92
CA LEU A 280 -1.90 21.02 82.19
C LEU A 280 -2.44 21.20 83.62
N ALA A 281 -1.53 21.34 84.59
CA ALA A 281 -1.79 21.65 85.99
C ALA A 281 -0.63 22.51 86.54
N PRO A 282 -0.77 23.16 87.71
CA PRO A 282 0.30 24.02 88.24
C PRO A 282 1.56 23.20 88.60
N VAL A 283 2.70 23.55 88.01
CA VAL A 283 3.96 22.81 88.13
C VAL A 283 4.54 22.96 89.54
N ALA A 284 4.95 21.85 90.16
CA ALA A 284 5.65 21.82 91.43
C ALA A 284 6.55 20.56 91.52
N PRO A 285 7.56 20.53 92.41
CA PRO A 285 8.42 19.36 92.61
C PRO A 285 7.62 18.09 92.91
N GLY A 286 7.90 16.99 92.21
CA GLY A 286 7.33 15.66 92.49
C GLY A 286 5.81 15.56 92.37
N ARG A 287 5.17 16.44 91.59
CA ARG A 287 3.70 16.54 91.52
C ARG A 287 3.08 15.55 90.51
N THR A 288 2.01 14.89 90.92
CA THR A 288 1.14 14.08 90.03
C THR A 288 0.25 14.97 89.15
N LEU A 289 -0.09 14.47 87.96
CA LEU A 289 -1.02 15.12 87.03
C LEU A 289 -2.47 14.78 87.42
N PRO A 290 -3.28 15.74 87.93
CA PRO A 290 -4.71 15.51 88.11
C PRO A 290 -5.41 15.30 86.76
N LEU A 291 -6.30 14.32 86.71
CA LEU A 291 -7.11 14.00 85.51
C LEU A 291 -8.45 14.76 85.48
N ALA A 292 -8.83 15.41 86.59
CA ALA A 292 -10.07 16.17 86.73
C ALA A 292 -9.89 17.35 87.70
N GLY A 293 -10.89 18.24 87.75
CA GLY A 293 -10.91 19.36 88.70
C GLY A 293 -9.97 20.50 88.31
N ARG A 294 -8.86 20.68 89.05
CA ARG A 294 -7.93 21.83 88.88
C ARG A 294 -6.93 21.62 87.74
N VAL A 295 -7.45 21.40 86.54
CA VAL A 295 -6.71 21.22 85.28
C VAL A 295 -6.92 22.40 84.34
N ASN A 296 -6.07 22.55 83.33
CA ASN A 296 -6.23 23.53 82.27
C ASN A 296 -7.56 23.28 81.50
N PRO A 297 -8.50 24.24 81.46
CA PRO A 297 -9.80 24.05 80.81
C PRO A 297 -9.69 23.60 79.34
N ALA A 298 -8.70 24.11 78.60
CA ALA A 298 -8.47 23.75 77.20
C ALA A 298 -8.19 22.24 76.99
N TRP A 299 -7.62 21.59 78.01
CA TRP A 299 -7.25 20.18 77.98
C TRP A 299 -8.16 19.30 78.85
N ALA A 300 -9.10 19.87 79.60
CA ALA A 300 -9.98 19.14 80.52
C ALA A 300 -10.78 18.02 79.81
N GLY A 301 -11.30 18.29 78.61
CA GLY A 301 -11.99 17.27 77.81
C GLY A 301 -11.07 16.17 77.27
N ALA A 302 -9.79 16.47 77.02
CA ALA A 302 -8.80 15.48 76.61
C ALA A 302 -8.34 14.61 77.80
N LEU A 303 -8.11 15.22 78.97
CA LEU A 303 -7.83 14.52 80.22
C LEU A 303 -8.98 13.61 80.68
N ALA A 304 -10.23 14.06 80.52
CA ALA A 304 -11.41 13.23 80.78
C ALA A 304 -11.50 12.02 79.83
N ARG A 305 -11.19 12.20 78.53
CA ARG A 305 -11.10 11.08 77.57
C ARG A 305 -9.95 10.13 77.90
N LEU A 306 -8.77 10.65 78.24
CA LEU A 306 -7.62 9.88 78.71
C LEU A 306 -7.98 9.04 79.94
N ARG A 307 -8.65 9.64 80.94
CA ARG A 307 -9.13 8.93 82.14
C ARG A 307 -10.07 7.79 81.77
N ALA A 308 -11.09 8.07 80.96
CA ALA A 308 -12.15 7.10 80.64
C ALA A 308 -11.70 5.98 79.69
N ARG A 309 -10.85 6.28 78.69
CA ARG A 309 -10.47 5.32 77.64
C ARG A 309 -9.15 4.60 77.87
N ALA A 310 -8.21 5.19 78.63
CA ALA A 310 -6.88 4.62 78.81
C ALA A 310 -6.55 4.33 80.29
N VAL A 311 -6.67 5.32 81.19
CA VAL A 311 -6.24 5.15 82.59
C VAL A 311 -7.13 4.18 83.36
N ALA A 312 -8.46 4.39 83.34
CA ALA A 312 -9.39 3.52 84.06
C ALA A 312 -9.28 2.03 83.65
N PRO A 313 -9.29 1.66 82.35
CA PRO A 313 -9.22 0.26 81.95
C PRO A 313 -7.82 -0.37 82.05
N LEU A 314 -6.72 0.39 81.88
CA LEU A 314 -5.35 -0.19 81.92
C LEU A 314 -4.69 -0.11 83.30
N LEU A 315 -4.98 0.93 84.10
CA LEU A 315 -4.32 1.19 85.39
C LEU A 315 -5.28 1.14 86.60
N GLY A 316 -6.60 1.17 86.37
CA GLY A 316 -7.64 1.02 87.39
C GLY A 316 -8.52 2.26 87.58
N GLU A 317 -9.82 2.05 87.82
CA GLU A 317 -10.86 3.10 87.82
C GLU A 317 -10.68 4.19 88.90
N ALA A 318 -10.02 3.84 90.02
CA ALA A 318 -9.90 4.70 91.21
C ALA A 318 -8.88 5.85 91.05
N LEU A 319 -8.16 5.94 89.94
CA LEU A 319 -7.12 6.95 89.73
C LEU A 319 -7.73 8.32 89.34
N GLU A 320 -7.60 9.30 90.23
CA GLU A 320 -7.97 10.71 89.97
C GLU A 320 -6.79 11.57 89.49
N ALA A 321 -5.57 11.08 89.68
CA ALA A 321 -4.32 11.66 89.21
C ALA A 321 -3.34 10.55 88.84
N ILE A 322 -2.39 10.85 87.95
CA ILE A 322 -1.31 9.93 87.56
C ILE A 322 0.07 10.48 87.89
N ASP A 323 1.00 9.61 88.23
CA ASP A 323 2.43 9.93 88.31
C ASP A 323 3.19 9.57 87.02
N ASP A 324 4.47 9.95 86.96
CA ASP A 324 5.35 9.73 85.80
C ASP A 324 5.60 8.25 85.51
N THR A 325 5.58 7.38 86.54
CA THR A 325 5.75 5.93 86.39
C THR A 325 4.50 5.27 85.83
N GLN A 326 3.32 5.72 86.28
CA GLN A 326 2.03 5.31 85.74
C GLN A 326 1.84 5.80 84.30
N TRP A 327 2.31 7.01 83.98
CA TRP A 327 2.35 7.53 82.62
C TRP A 327 3.28 6.74 81.70
N ALA A 328 4.48 6.39 82.17
CA ALA A 328 5.39 5.50 81.44
C ALA A 328 4.77 4.11 81.19
N LEU A 329 4.16 3.50 82.21
CA LEU A 329 3.47 2.20 82.09
C LEU A 329 2.27 2.26 81.12
N LEU A 330 1.53 3.36 81.07
CA LEU A 330 0.43 3.55 80.12
C LEU A 330 0.94 3.57 78.67
N ARG A 331 2.06 4.27 78.43
CA ARG A 331 2.72 4.28 77.11
C ARG A 331 3.30 2.92 76.75
N GLU A 332 3.91 2.21 77.70
CA GLU A 332 4.43 0.86 77.50
C GLU A 332 3.34 -0.12 77.07
N ARG A 333 2.19 -0.13 77.76
CA ARG A 333 1.06 -1.02 77.41
C ARG A 333 0.38 -0.71 76.08
N LEU A 334 0.46 0.53 75.60
CA LEU A 334 -0.09 0.93 74.30
C LEU A 334 0.97 0.96 73.19
N ALA A 335 2.25 0.73 73.51
CA ALA A 335 3.33 0.74 72.53
C ALA A 335 3.18 -0.32 71.42
N PRO A 336 2.76 -1.57 71.71
CA PRO A 336 2.50 -2.56 70.65
C PRO A 336 1.38 -2.11 69.69
N CYS A 337 0.26 -1.63 70.22
CA CYS A 337 -0.84 -1.07 69.42
C CYS A 337 -0.37 0.10 68.52
N ARG A 338 0.41 1.03 69.07
CA ARG A 338 0.95 2.17 68.30
C ARG A 338 1.96 1.74 67.23
N GLN A 339 2.79 0.73 67.51
CA GLN A 339 3.71 0.15 66.51
C GLN A 339 2.96 -0.57 65.40
N TRP A 340 1.91 -1.31 65.72
CA TRP A 340 1.04 -1.96 64.75
C TRP A 340 0.27 -0.95 63.89
N LEU A 341 -0.28 0.12 64.48
CA LEU A 341 -0.91 1.21 63.72
C LEU A 341 0.09 1.89 62.76
N ALA A 342 1.35 2.04 63.19
CA ALA A 342 2.42 2.59 62.36
C ALA A 342 2.95 1.61 61.28
N SER A 343 2.73 0.30 61.43
CA SER A 343 3.15 -0.72 60.44
C SER A 343 2.12 -0.96 59.32
N ARG A 344 0.98 -0.27 59.34
CA ARG A 344 -0.08 -0.42 58.32
C ARG A 344 0.49 -0.20 56.91
N PRO A 345 0.28 -1.12 55.95
CA PRO A 345 0.77 -0.95 54.60
C PRO A 345 0.08 0.24 53.90
N ALA A 346 0.85 0.96 53.08
CA ALA A 346 0.34 2.03 52.23
C ALA A 346 -0.30 1.43 50.97
N THR A 347 -1.64 1.44 50.92
CA THR A 347 -2.45 0.81 49.87
C THR A 347 -3.42 1.82 49.24
N ARG A 348 -3.86 1.56 48.00
CA ARG A 348 -4.90 2.33 47.28
C ARG A 348 -6.33 2.03 47.74
N LEU A 349 -6.50 1.01 48.57
CA LEU A 349 -7.81 0.49 48.98
C LEU A 349 -8.60 1.42 49.92
N GLY A 350 -7.92 2.37 50.57
CA GLY A 350 -8.51 3.38 51.46
C GLY A 350 -7.85 3.44 52.83
N ASN A 351 -8.45 4.21 53.73
CA ASN A 351 -8.11 4.22 55.16
C ASN A 351 -8.85 3.07 55.91
N ALA A 352 -8.62 2.90 57.21
CA ALA A 352 -9.22 1.80 57.98
C ALA A 352 -10.76 1.88 58.11
N ALA A 353 -11.37 3.06 57.99
CA ALA A 353 -12.83 3.22 57.94
C ALA A 353 -13.42 2.88 56.56
N ASP A 354 -12.64 3.03 55.49
CA ASP A 354 -13.05 2.68 54.12
C ASP A 354 -12.93 1.17 53.82
N THR A 355 -12.19 0.43 54.66
CA THR A 355 -11.89 -1.01 54.46
C THR A 355 -12.01 -1.79 55.78
N PRO A 356 -13.23 -1.97 56.32
CA PRO A 356 -13.45 -2.83 57.48
C PRO A 356 -13.18 -4.31 57.14
N PRO A 357 -12.83 -5.16 58.13
CA PRO A 357 -12.48 -6.56 57.91
C PRO A 357 -13.52 -7.37 57.12
N ASP A 358 -14.81 -7.15 57.36
CA ASP A 358 -15.89 -7.89 56.67
C ASP A 358 -15.90 -7.63 55.16
N ILE A 359 -15.66 -6.38 54.74
CA ILE A 359 -15.56 -6.00 53.33
C ILE A 359 -14.29 -6.60 52.71
N LEU A 360 -13.18 -6.58 53.44
CA LEU A 360 -11.91 -7.15 53.00
C LEU A 360 -12.00 -8.67 52.80
N GLN A 361 -12.64 -9.38 53.73
CA GLN A 361 -12.92 -10.81 53.59
C GLN A 361 -13.88 -11.10 52.44
N GLY A 362 -14.88 -10.25 52.21
CA GLY A 362 -15.76 -10.32 51.04
C GLY A 362 -14.98 -10.19 49.71
N TRP A 363 -13.98 -9.31 49.64
CA TRP A 363 -13.12 -9.18 48.47
C TRP A 363 -12.23 -10.40 48.27
N LEU A 364 -11.53 -10.85 49.32
CA LEU A 364 -10.64 -12.03 49.26
C LEU A 364 -11.41 -13.31 48.94
N GLY A 365 -12.66 -13.46 49.41
CA GLY A 365 -13.51 -14.60 49.10
C GLY A 365 -13.85 -14.74 47.60
N ALA A 366 -13.81 -13.65 46.83
CA ALA A 366 -14.05 -13.66 45.39
C ALA A 366 -12.76 -13.77 44.54
N GLU A 367 -11.57 -13.78 45.16
CA GLU A 367 -10.27 -13.82 44.47
C GLU A 367 -10.18 -15.00 43.49
N ALA A 368 -10.52 -16.20 43.96
CA ALA A 368 -10.48 -17.41 43.15
C ALA A 368 -11.40 -17.30 41.91
N THR A 369 -12.60 -16.73 42.06
CA THR A 369 -13.53 -16.52 40.94
C THR A 369 -12.98 -15.50 39.95
N VAL A 370 -12.51 -14.35 40.41
CA VAL A 370 -11.97 -13.27 39.55
C VAL A 370 -10.74 -13.78 38.76
N MET A 371 -9.86 -14.51 39.43
CA MET A 371 -8.65 -15.09 38.81
C MET A 371 -8.96 -16.22 37.83
N GLU A 372 -10.01 -17.00 38.08
CA GLU A 372 -10.53 -18.01 37.16
C GLU A 372 -11.20 -17.38 35.93
N LEU A 373 -11.95 -16.28 36.08
CA LEU A 373 -12.51 -15.54 34.94
C LEU A 373 -11.41 -14.98 34.03
N LEU A 374 -10.34 -14.41 34.60
CA LEU A 374 -9.15 -13.98 33.85
C LEU A 374 -8.49 -15.16 33.12
N ARG A 375 -8.33 -16.31 33.79
CA ARG A 375 -7.74 -17.52 33.20
C ARG A 375 -8.60 -18.11 32.08
N GLN A 376 -9.93 -17.99 32.17
CA GLN A 376 -10.87 -18.39 31.12
C GLN A 376 -10.77 -17.47 29.89
N ASP A 377 -10.64 -16.15 30.09
CA ASP A 377 -10.42 -15.23 28.97
C ASP A 377 -9.06 -15.46 28.30
N GLU A 378 -7.96 -15.52 29.06
CA GLU A 378 -6.61 -15.78 28.52
C GLU A 378 -6.54 -17.08 27.70
N ALA A 379 -7.32 -18.11 28.06
CA ALA A 379 -7.38 -19.36 27.29
C ALA A 379 -8.02 -19.18 25.89
N GLU A 380 -8.89 -18.18 25.71
CA GLU A 380 -9.51 -17.83 24.43
C GLU A 380 -8.55 -17.09 23.47
N GLU A 381 -7.38 -16.61 23.93
CA GLU A 381 -6.35 -16.02 23.05
C GLU A 381 -5.87 -17.02 21.99
N ALA A 382 -5.68 -18.29 22.38
CA ALA A 382 -5.27 -19.35 21.44
C ALA A 382 -6.34 -19.60 20.35
N HIS A 383 -7.62 -19.49 20.71
CA HIS A 383 -8.74 -19.61 19.79
C HIS A 383 -8.81 -18.40 18.84
N ASN A 384 -8.53 -17.19 19.33
CA ASN A 384 -8.39 -15.99 18.49
C ASN A 384 -7.30 -16.14 17.42
N GLY A 385 -6.12 -16.65 17.79
CA GLY A 385 -5.02 -16.90 16.85
C GLY A 385 -5.43 -17.88 15.75
N ARG A 386 -6.03 -19.01 16.13
CA ARG A 386 -6.58 -20.01 15.20
C ARG A 386 -7.63 -19.42 14.26
N LEU A 387 -8.45 -18.47 14.71
CA LEU A 387 -9.44 -17.79 13.87
C LEU A 387 -8.79 -16.90 12.79
N VAL A 388 -7.64 -16.27 13.09
CA VAL A 388 -6.84 -15.53 12.09
C VAL A 388 -6.29 -16.50 11.03
N ASP A 389 -5.74 -17.64 11.47
CA ASP A 389 -5.24 -18.67 10.57
C ASP A 389 -6.36 -19.31 9.73
N LEU A 390 -7.57 -19.44 10.28
CA LEU A 390 -8.74 -19.92 9.54
C LEU A 390 -9.20 -18.92 8.46
N GLU A 391 -9.17 -17.60 8.75
CA GLU A 391 -9.38 -16.54 7.75
C GLU A 391 -8.34 -16.65 6.62
N LYS A 392 -7.07 -16.82 7.01
CA LYS A 392 -5.92 -16.96 6.09
C LYS A 392 -6.05 -18.21 5.21
N LEU A 393 -6.48 -19.35 5.77
CA LEU A 393 -6.68 -20.59 5.02
C LEU A 393 -7.81 -20.46 3.98
N LEU A 394 -8.96 -19.87 4.36
CA LEU A 394 -10.08 -19.62 3.45
C LEU A 394 -9.68 -18.67 2.31
N ARG A 395 -8.96 -17.59 2.63
CA ARG A 395 -8.38 -16.68 1.62
C ARG A 395 -7.40 -17.39 0.70
N PHE A 396 -6.47 -18.18 1.24
CA PHE A 396 -5.49 -18.91 0.45
C PHE A 396 -6.16 -19.93 -0.47
N LYS A 397 -7.18 -20.67 -0.01
CA LYS A 397 -7.99 -21.54 -0.88
C LYS A 397 -8.65 -20.78 -2.04
N ARG A 398 -9.22 -19.60 -1.77
CA ARG A 398 -9.88 -18.78 -2.80
C ARG A 398 -8.90 -18.18 -3.82
N ASP A 399 -7.75 -17.70 -3.34
CA ASP A 399 -6.94 -16.72 -4.04
C ASP A 399 -5.54 -17.22 -4.45
N LEU A 400 -4.92 -18.12 -3.68
CA LEU A 400 -3.48 -18.46 -3.82
C LEU A 400 -3.17 -19.04 -5.20
N TYR A 401 -4.00 -19.94 -5.72
CA TYR A 401 -3.83 -20.50 -7.06
C TYR A 401 -3.93 -19.42 -8.16
N ARG A 402 -4.82 -18.42 -8.00
CA ARG A 402 -4.86 -17.26 -8.91
C ARG A 402 -3.59 -16.42 -8.78
N LEU A 403 -3.08 -16.18 -7.57
CA LEU A 403 -1.83 -15.45 -7.37
C LEU A 403 -0.64 -16.16 -8.04
N LEU A 404 -0.47 -17.46 -7.82
CA LEU A 404 0.60 -18.26 -8.40
C LEU A 404 0.61 -18.22 -9.93
N ARG A 405 -0.56 -18.31 -10.57
CA ARG A 405 -0.72 -18.17 -12.03
C ARG A 405 -0.45 -16.76 -12.55
N ASN A 406 -0.38 -15.77 -11.67
CA ASN A 406 -0.06 -14.37 -11.98
C ASN A 406 1.32 -13.93 -11.46
N PHE A 407 2.06 -14.80 -10.77
CA PHE A 407 3.40 -14.53 -10.23
C PHE A 407 4.44 -15.49 -10.82
N VAL A 408 4.19 -16.81 -10.70
CA VAL A 408 5.14 -17.85 -11.10
C VAL A 408 5.11 -18.08 -12.61
N SER A 409 3.93 -18.12 -13.23
CA SER A 409 3.78 -18.49 -14.66
C SER A 409 3.14 -17.44 -15.57
N PHE A 410 2.48 -16.40 -15.03
CA PHE A 410 1.73 -15.39 -15.82
C PHE A 410 0.67 -15.99 -16.77
N GLU A 411 0.19 -17.21 -16.49
CA GLU A 411 -0.71 -17.97 -17.35
C GLU A 411 -2.00 -17.17 -17.68
N ASP A 412 -2.57 -16.46 -16.69
CA ASP A 412 -3.81 -15.68 -16.87
C ASP A 412 -3.67 -14.50 -17.84
N PHE A 413 -2.46 -13.92 -17.95
CA PHE A 413 -2.16 -12.87 -18.93
C PHE A 413 -2.15 -13.44 -20.34
N TYR A 414 -1.40 -14.53 -20.55
CA TYR A 414 -1.24 -15.14 -21.88
C TYR A 414 -2.52 -15.87 -22.34
N ALA A 415 -3.26 -16.49 -21.42
CA ALA A 415 -4.55 -17.13 -21.67
C ALA A 415 -5.75 -16.16 -21.68
N ARG A 416 -5.53 -14.87 -21.44
CA ARG A 416 -6.55 -13.79 -21.52
C ARG A 416 -7.73 -13.94 -20.55
N ARG A 417 -7.47 -14.46 -19.35
CA ARG A 417 -8.45 -14.51 -18.25
C ARG A 417 -8.46 -13.22 -17.40
N GLY A 418 -7.46 -12.35 -17.59
CA GLY A 418 -7.33 -11.06 -16.93
C GLY A 418 -6.36 -11.17 -15.75
N ALA A 419 -5.13 -10.70 -15.95
CA ALA A 419 -4.07 -10.79 -14.96
C ALA A 419 -4.22 -9.74 -13.85
N ILE A 420 -3.65 -10.00 -12.68
CA ILE A 420 -3.84 -9.15 -11.49
C ILE A 420 -3.22 -7.74 -11.64
N PHE A 421 -2.30 -7.54 -12.57
CA PHE A 421 -1.74 -6.22 -12.88
C PHE A 421 -2.55 -5.46 -13.98
N GLN A 422 -3.58 -6.06 -14.57
CA GLN A 422 -4.38 -5.43 -15.62
C GLN A 422 -5.56 -4.65 -15.03
N ALA A 423 -5.36 -3.35 -14.83
CA ALA A 423 -6.30 -2.43 -14.18
C ALA A 423 -7.69 -2.35 -14.84
N GLY A 424 -7.80 -2.64 -16.14
CA GLY A 424 -9.07 -2.50 -16.86
C GLY A 424 -8.90 -2.35 -18.37
N ARG A 425 -9.82 -1.62 -19.00
CA ARG A 425 -9.84 -1.39 -20.45
C ARG A 425 -10.01 0.10 -20.77
N LEU A 426 -9.03 0.67 -21.47
CA LEU A 426 -9.10 2.03 -22.00
C LEU A 426 -9.73 2.02 -23.40
N TYR A 427 -10.73 2.87 -23.64
CA TYR A 427 -11.23 3.20 -24.98
C TYR A 427 -10.72 4.57 -25.42
N LEU A 428 -9.94 4.59 -26.50
CA LEU A 428 -9.37 5.81 -27.07
C LEU A 428 -9.12 5.59 -28.57
N ASP A 429 -9.39 6.61 -29.37
CA ASP A 429 -9.18 6.60 -30.84
C ASP A 429 -9.77 5.39 -31.58
N GLY A 430 -11.04 5.06 -31.31
CA GLY A 430 -11.72 3.93 -31.96
C GLY A 430 -11.11 2.56 -31.62
N ARG A 431 -10.36 2.46 -30.52
CA ARG A 431 -9.72 1.23 -30.06
C ARG A 431 -10.09 0.93 -28.62
N SER A 432 -9.99 -0.34 -28.26
CA SER A 432 -9.88 -0.78 -26.87
C SER A 432 -8.48 -1.31 -26.58
N CYS A 433 -7.87 -0.85 -25.48
CA CYS A 433 -6.59 -1.34 -24.97
C CYS A 433 -6.82 -2.07 -23.63
N GLU A 434 -6.35 -3.31 -23.54
CA GLU A 434 -6.52 -4.18 -22.37
C GLU A 434 -5.23 -4.39 -21.56
N LEU A 435 -4.06 -4.01 -22.09
CA LEU A 435 -2.85 -3.89 -21.29
C LEU A 435 -2.79 -2.49 -20.70
N VAL A 436 -3.49 -2.32 -19.58
CA VAL A 436 -3.50 -1.10 -18.76
C VAL A 436 -3.02 -1.45 -17.36
N VAL A 437 -2.10 -0.66 -16.80
CA VAL A 437 -1.55 -0.87 -15.44
C VAL A 437 -1.71 0.43 -14.63
N ARG A 438 -2.02 0.33 -13.34
CA ARG A 438 -2.06 1.48 -12.41
C ARG A 438 -0.63 1.94 -12.10
N VAL A 439 -0.36 3.25 -12.10
CA VAL A 439 0.98 3.81 -11.93
C VAL A 439 0.95 4.94 -10.91
N ALA A 440 1.81 4.89 -9.89
CA ALA A 440 1.91 5.95 -8.88
C ALA A 440 2.63 7.21 -9.39
N ASP A 441 3.69 7.04 -10.20
CA ASP A 441 4.50 8.14 -10.76
C ASP A 441 4.77 7.89 -12.25
N ALA A 442 4.00 8.56 -13.12
CA ALA A 442 4.13 8.41 -14.58
C ALA A 442 5.53 8.78 -15.10
N LYS A 443 6.22 9.75 -14.48
CA LYS A 443 7.53 10.23 -14.97
C LYS A 443 8.62 9.21 -14.71
N LYS A 444 8.69 8.67 -13.48
CA LYS A 444 9.62 7.57 -13.14
C LYS A 444 9.31 6.33 -13.96
N HIS A 445 8.03 5.99 -14.10
CA HIS A 445 7.60 4.84 -14.87
C HIS A 445 7.98 4.95 -16.35
N ALA A 446 7.84 6.13 -16.96
CA ALA A 446 8.20 6.39 -18.35
C ALA A 446 9.68 6.12 -18.67
N MET A 447 10.60 6.41 -17.74
CA MET A 447 12.04 6.20 -17.93
C MET A 447 12.40 4.72 -18.12
N LEU A 448 11.80 3.83 -17.32
CA LEU A 448 12.05 2.39 -17.39
C LEU A 448 11.20 1.73 -18.49
N ALA A 449 9.90 2.03 -18.54
CA ALA A 449 8.98 1.40 -19.49
C ALA A 449 9.24 1.78 -20.95
N GLY A 450 9.96 2.87 -21.23
CA GLY A 450 10.45 3.18 -22.59
C GLY A 450 11.30 2.07 -23.21
N LEU A 451 11.97 1.25 -22.39
CA LEU A 451 12.76 0.09 -22.83
C LEU A 451 11.89 -1.08 -23.35
N ALA A 452 10.58 -1.08 -23.08
CA ALA A 452 9.63 -2.13 -23.49
C ALA A 452 9.35 -2.20 -25.01
N LYS A 453 9.84 -1.22 -25.80
CA LYS A 453 9.68 -1.12 -27.27
C LYS A 453 8.21 -1.14 -27.75
N THR A 454 7.30 -0.75 -26.87
CA THR A 454 5.85 -0.67 -27.09
C THR A 454 5.42 0.79 -27.03
N CYS A 455 4.34 1.17 -27.74
CA CYS A 455 3.77 2.51 -27.64
C CYS A 455 2.98 2.59 -26.32
N LEU A 456 3.30 3.57 -25.47
CA LEU A 456 2.70 3.71 -24.14
C LEU A 456 2.10 5.11 -23.99
N ALA A 457 0.80 5.21 -23.73
CA ALA A 457 0.17 6.45 -23.32
C ALA A 457 -0.08 6.43 -21.82
N TYR A 458 0.40 7.45 -21.12
CA TYR A 458 0.05 7.72 -19.73
C TYR A 458 -1.18 8.61 -19.72
N CYS A 459 -2.18 8.20 -18.95
CA CYS A 459 -3.40 8.97 -18.77
C CYS A 459 -3.61 9.32 -17.29
N GLU A 460 -3.97 10.56 -17.03
CA GLU A 460 -4.64 10.92 -15.77
C GLU A 460 -6.12 10.59 -15.95
N CYS A 461 -6.67 9.78 -15.04
CA CYS A 461 -8.06 9.39 -15.01
C CYS A 461 -8.76 10.06 -13.82
N THR A 462 -9.87 10.73 -14.08
CA THR A 462 -10.65 11.47 -13.08
C THR A 462 -12.08 10.99 -13.02
N ARG A 463 -12.63 10.88 -11.81
CA ARG A 463 -14.05 10.58 -11.57
C ARG A 463 -14.52 11.35 -10.34
N GLY A 464 -15.16 12.49 -10.57
CA GLY A 464 -15.55 13.39 -9.47
C GLY A 464 -14.33 13.94 -8.72
N LYS A 465 -14.15 13.53 -7.47
CA LYS A 465 -12.98 13.91 -6.64
C LYS A 465 -11.82 12.92 -6.77
N ASP A 466 -12.09 11.69 -7.22
CA ASP A 466 -11.09 10.64 -7.26
C ASP A 466 -10.20 10.78 -8.50
N LYS A 467 -8.90 10.57 -8.30
CA LYS A 467 -7.88 10.62 -9.34
C LYS A 467 -7.04 9.37 -9.30
N MET A 468 -6.71 8.84 -10.47
CA MET A 468 -5.71 7.77 -10.62
C MET A 468 -4.88 8.01 -11.88
N THR A 469 -3.67 7.48 -11.91
CA THR A 469 -2.81 7.52 -13.10
C THR A 469 -2.64 6.11 -13.63
N ILE A 470 -2.80 5.95 -14.95
CA ILE A 470 -2.67 4.68 -15.65
C ILE A 470 -1.68 4.78 -16.80
N VAL A 471 -1.08 3.65 -17.16
CA VAL A 471 -0.36 3.49 -18.43
C VAL A 471 -1.08 2.47 -19.29
N ALA A 472 -1.41 2.85 -20.52
CA ALA A 472 -2.05 1.99 -21.51
C ALA A 472 -1.07 1.68 -22.66
N ALA A 473 -0.89 0.39 -22.95
CA ALA A 473 -0.04 -0.06 -24.04
C ALA A 473 -0.82 -0.21 -25.35
N PHE A 474 -0.42 0.57 -26.35
CA PHE A 474 -0.96 0.54 -27.71
C PHE A 474 -0.10 -0.41 -28.56
N THR A 475 -0.64 -1.61 -28.82
CA THR A 475 0.06 -2.66 -29.55
C THR A 475 -0.40 -2.85 -31.00
N ALA A 476 -1.47 -2.15 -31.43
CA ALA A 476 -2.03 -2.16 -32.78
C ALA A 476 -2.76 -0.84 -33.16
N GLY A 477 -3.02 -0.65 -34.47
CA GLY A 477 -3.49 0.60 -35.10
C GLY A 477 -2.33 1.54 -35.48
N ASP A 478 -2.58 2.78 -35.88
CA ASP A 478 -1.54 3.81 -36.13
C ASP A 478 -1.24 4.66 -34.87
N THR A 479 -0.25 5.54 -34.87
CA THR A 479 0.03 6.44 -33.72
C THR A 479 -0.29 7.91 -34.00
N ASP A 480 -0.75 8.22 -35.21
CA ASP A 480 -0.86 9.56 -35.77
C ASP A 480 -1.80 10.50 -34.99
N PHE A 481 -2.89 9.97 -34.42
CA PHE A 481 -3.84 10.75 -33.61
C PHE A 481 -3.67 10.54 -32.09
N LEU A 482 -2.57 9.93 -31.65
CA LEU A 482 -2.22 9.87 -30.22
C LEU A 482 -1.38 11.11 -29.88
N PHE A 483 -1.97 12.05 -29.16
CA PHE A 483 -1.30 13.26 -28.70
C PHE A 483 -1.70 13.61 -27.27
N VAL A 484 -0.82 14.33 -26.57
CA VAL A 484 -1.05 14.82 -25.20
C VAL A 484 -2.24 15.78 -25.20
N GLY A 485 -3.10 15.66 -24.19
CA GLY A 485 -4.36 16.40 -24.08
C GLY A 485 -5.56 15.74 -24.78
N ARG A 486 -5.39 14.57 -25.41
CA ARG A 486 -6.53 13.82 -25.97
C ARG A 486 -7.27 13.04 -24.88
N ASN A 487 -8.59 13.12 -24.91
CA ASN A 487 -9.48 12.41 -23.98
C ASN A 487 -9.92 11.04 -24.54
N GLY A 488 -10.23 10.13 -23.61
CA GLY A 488 -10.86 8.83 -23.82
C GLY A 488 -11.59 8.39 -22.54
N VAL A 489 -12.12 7.17 -22.53
CA VAL A 489 -12.87 6.63 -21.37
C VAL A 489 -12.20 5.35 -20.91
N PHE A 490 -11.84 5.27 -19.62
CA PHE A 490 -11.30 4.07 -19.00
C PHE A 490 -12.37 3.37 -18.18
N TYR A 491 -12.49 2.05 -18.35
CA TYR A 491 -13.31 1.20 -17.49
C TYR A 491 -12.42 0.35 -16.60
N ASP A 492 -12.64 0.49 -15.29
CA ASP A 492 -12.02 -0.33 -14.25
C ASP A 492 -12.53 -1.79 -14.31
N ARG A 493 -11.91 -2.74 -13.60
CA ARG A 493 -12.37 -4.13 -13.47
C ARG A 493 -13.79 -4.23 -12.90
N ASP A 494 -14.18 -3.29 -12.04
CA ASP A 494 -15.53 -3.12 -11.50
C ASP A 494 -16.57 -2.60 -12.52
N GLY A 495 -16.17 -2.32 -13.77
CA GLY A 495 -17.04 -1.71 -14.78
C GLY A 495 -17.30 -0.22 -14.59
N ARG A 496 -16.65 0.42 -13.60
CA ARG A 496 -16.72 1.85 -13.32
C ARG A 496 -16.01 2.65 -14.42
N ASP A 497 -16.66 3.69 -14.93
CA ASP A 497 -16.15 4.60 -15.95
C ASP A 497 -15.36 5.78 -15.36
N TRP A 498 -14.31 6.19 -16.08
CA TRP A 498 -13.41 7.28 -15.70
C TRP A 498 -13.03 8.09 -16.94
N ASP A 499 -13.05 9.42 -16.82
CA ASP A 499 -12.55 10.31 -17.88
C ASP A 499 -11.03 10.26 -17.91
N ALA A 500 -10.44 9.82 -19.04
CA ALA A 500 -9.02 9.58 -19.18
C ALA A 500 -8.38 10.58 -20.15
N THR A 501 -7.44 11.41 -19.69
CA THR A 501 -6.72 12.39 -20.52
C THR A 501 -5.26 12.00 -20.67
N ILE A 502 -4.74 11.90 -21.90
CA ILE A 502 -3.32 11.59 -22.16
C ILE A 502 -2.43 12.73 -21.63
N THR A 503 -1.56 12.44 -20.67
CA THR A 503 -0.60 13.39 -20.10
C THR A 503 0.81 13.25 -20.69
N GLN A 504 1.20 12.02 -21.07
CA GLN A 504 2.50 11.73 -21.69
C GLN A 504 2.39 10.56 -22.67
N LEU A 505 3.14 10.61 -23.78
CA LEU A 505 3.18 9.54 -24.79
C LEU A 505 4.62 9.12 -25.06
N ILE A 506 4.87 7.81 -25.10
CA ILE A 506 6.10 7.20 -25.59
C ILE A 506 5.79 6.56 -26.95
N ASP A 507 6.20 7.24 -28.03
CA ASP A 507 6.00 6.74 -29.39
C ASP A 507 6.96 5.58 -29.74
N ASN A 508 6.38 4.50 -30.25
CA ASN A 508 7.08 3.32 -30.73
C ASN A 508 6.21 2.66 -31.81
N PRO A 509 6.81 2.05 -32.86
CA PRO A 509 6.06 1.53 -33.99
C PRO A 509 5.05 0.46 -33.56
N THR A 510 3.79 0.69 -33.90
CA THR A 510 2.68 -0.25 -33.62
C THR A 510 2.63 -1.39 -34.63
N SER A 511 2.97 -1.13 -35.91
CA SER A 511 2.95 -2.09 -37.01
C SER A 511 4.06 -1.84 -38.06
N VAL A 512 4.39 -2.85 -38.87
CA VAL A 512 5.36 -2.73 -39.98
C VAL A 512 4.78 -1.87 -41.12
N ALA A 513 3.48 -1.95 -41.38
CA ALA A 513 2.81 -1.17 -42.42
C ALA A 513 2.86 0.34 -42.14
N GLN A 514 2.70 0.77 -40.89
CA GLN A 514 2.90 2.17 -40.50
C GLN A 514 4.36 2.61 -40.75
N ALA A 515 5.34 1.75 -40.42
CA ALA A 515 6.76 2.05 -40.57
C ALA A 515 7.23 2.19 -42.04
N PHE A 516 6.50 1.62 -43.01
CA PHE A 516 6.74 1.85 -44.44
C PHE A 516 6.45 3.31 -44.85
N VAL A 517 5.37 3.90 -44.31
CA VAL A 517 4.91 5.26 -44.67
C VAL A 517 5.60 6.34 -43.83
N ALA A 518 6.11 5.99 -42.64
CA ALA A 518 6.69 6.93 -41.68
C ALA A 518 7.83 7.84 -42.24
N PRO A 519 8.77 7.39 -43.08
CA PRO A 519 9.80 8.26 -43.66
C PRO A 519 9.21 9.36 -44.53
N TYR A 520 8.22 9.02 -45.36
CA TYR A 520 7.55 9.97 -46.26
C TYR A 520 6.76 11.02 -45.48
N LYS A 521 6.02 10.61 -44.42
CA LYS A 521 5.34 11.55 -43.51
C LYS A 521 6.30 12.51 -42.82
N LYS A 522 7.44 12.01 -42.33
CA LYS A 522 8.48 12.87 -41.72
C LYS A 522 9.09 13.85 -42.72
N PHE A 523 9.28 13.44 -43.98
CA PHE A 523 9.77 14.31 -45.03
C PHE A 523 8.76 15.41 -45.41
N ILE A 524 7.47 15.07 -45.54
CA ILE A 524 6.39 16.06 -45.76
C ILE A 524 6.33 17.04 -44.60
N ARG A 525 6.32 16.57 -43.35
CA ARG A 525 6.34 17.43 -42.16
C ARG A 525 7.59 18.31 -42.10
N MET A 526 8.76 17.82 -42.51
CA MET A 526 9.98 18.63 -42.61
C MET A 526 9.87 19.72 -43.68
N ILE A 527 9.19 19.45 -44.80
CA ILE A 527 8.87 20.47 -45.80
C ILE A 527 7.89 21.50 -45.22
N GLU A 528 6.82 21.07 -44.55
CA GLU A 528 5.85 21.95 -43.88
C GLU A 528 6.54 22.83 -42.83
N GLU A 529 7.39 22.27 -41.98
CA GLU A 529 8.18 23.02 -40.98
C GLU A 529 9.16 23.99 -41.65
N GLN A 530 9.78 23.64 -42.79
CA GLN A 530 10.62 24.56 -43.56
C GLN A 530 9.83 25.66 -44.27
N VAL A 531 8.63 25.36 -44.77
CA VAL A 531 7.71 26.34 -45.39
C VAL A 531 7.17 27.29 -44.33
N ALA A 532 6.73 26.79 -43.17
CA ALA A 532 6.29 27.59 -42.03
C ALA A 532 7.43 28.47 -41.49
N LYS A 533 8.65 27.92 -41.35
CA LYS A 533 9.83 28.70 -40.93
C LYS A 533 10.24 29.75 -41.97
N ARG A 534 10.06 29.49 -43.27
CA ARG A 534 10.24 30.49 -44.34
C ARG A 534 9.13 31.53 -44.35
N ALA A 535 7.88 31.15 -44.09
CA ALA A 535 6.76 32.08 -43.96
C ALA A 535 7.00 33.06 -42.81
N ALA A 536 7.29 32.54 -41.61
CA ALA A 536 7.64 33.36 -40.45
C ALA A 536 8.88 34.25 -40.67
N ALA A 537 9.91 33.75 -41.37
CA ALA A 537 11.07 34.56 -41.74
C ALA A 537 10.71 35.66 -42.77
N SER A 538 9.83 35.36 -43.73
CA SER A 538 9.36 36.35 -44.72
C SER A 538 8.45 37.40 -44.10
N GLU A 539 7.64 37.03 -43.10
CA GLU A 539 6.79 37.93 -42.34
C GLU A 539 7.61 38.86 -41.44
N ALA A 540 8.62 38.34 -40.73
CA ALA A 540 9.60 39.14 -40.01
C ALA A 540 10.38 40.11 -40.95
N THR A 541 10.71 39.67 -42.17
CA THR A 541 11.37 40.53 -43.18
C THR A 541 10.42 41.61 -43.72
N ALA A 542 9.14 41.29 -43.94
CA ALA A 542 8.12 42.25 -44.34
C ALA A 542 7.88 43.31 -43.25
N GLN A 543 7.83 42.89 -41.99
CA GLN A 543 7.68 43.76 -40.83
C GLN A 543 8.90 44.70 -40.65
N ALA A 544 10.11 44.23 -40.97
CA ALA A 544 11.32 45.06 -41.02
C ALA A 544 11.33 46.05 -42.22
N SER A 545 10.79 45.68 -43.38
CA SER A 545 10.66 46.62 -44.51
C SER A 545 9.60 47.69 -44.26
N LEU A 546 8.50 47.36 -43.59
CA LEU A 546 7.43 48.31 -43.23
C LEU A 546 7.92 49.35 -42.21
N SER A 547 8.68 48.95 -41.19
CA SER A 547 9.28 49.88 -40.23
C SER A 547 10.38 50.76 -40.87
N THR A 548 11.13 50.22 -41.84
CA THR A 548 12.09 51.00 -42.62
C THR A 548 11.38 52.06 -43.49
N MET A 549 10.29 51.70 -44.18
CA MET A 549 9.52 52.66 -45.00
C MET A 549 8.88 53.78 -44.16
N ALA A 550 8.34 53.45 -42.98
CA ALA A 550 7.82 54.45 -42.04
C ALA A 550 8.90 55.48 -41.62
N THR A 551 10.17 55.07 -41.55
CA THR A 551 11.30 55.93 -41.19
C THR A 551 11.72 56.84 -42.36
N THR A 552 11.63 56.36 -43.61
CA THR A 552 12.00 57.14 -44.80
C THR A 552 11.00 58.23 -45.20
N VAL A 553 9.71 58.07 -44.87
CA VAL A 553 8.69 59.10 -45.13
C VAL A 553 8.84 60.30 -44.17
N ALA A 554 9.40 60.08 -42.98
CA ALA A 554 9.56 61.10 -41.94
C ALA A 554 10.72 62.10 -42.17
N THR A 555 11.54 61.92 -43.22
CA THR A 555 12.79 62.71 -43.40
C THR A 555 12.92 63.39 -44.77
N ALA A 556 11.87 63.39 -45.60
CA ALA A 556 11.91 63.86 -46.99
C ALA A 556 11.47 65.33 -47.20
N ASP A 557 11.82 66.25 -46.29
CA ASP A 557 11.38 67.66 -46.39
C ASP A 557 12.48 68.68 -46.03
N LYS A 558 13.37 68.99 -47.01
CA LYS A 558 14.05 70.30 -47.18
C LYS A 558 14.96 70.40 -48.44
N ALA A 559 14.46 71.17 -49.40
CA ALA A 559 15.14 72.15 -50.29
C ALA A 559 16.46 71.85 -51.05
N VAL A 560 16.41 72.20 -52.35
CA VAL A 560 17.51 72.39 -53.34
C VAL A 560 17.23 73.75 -54.01
N PRO A 561 18.18 74.72 -54.17
CA PRO A 561 19.03 74.88 -55.39
C PRO A 561 20.30 75.78 -55.17
N PRO A 562 20.95 76.44 -56.18
CA PRO A 562 21.32 76.10 -57.58
C PRO A 562 22.87 76.09 -57.79
N ALA A 563 23.35 76.03 -59.04
CA ALA A 563 24.72 75.62 -59.40
C ALA A 563 25.67 76.70 -59.99
N THR A 564 26.93 76.26 -60.17
CA THR A 564 28.07 76.80 -60.95
C THR A 564 29.01 77.80 -60.24
N ALA A 565 30.35 77.73 -60.38
CA ALA A 565 31.21 76.64 -60.87
C ALA A 565 32.67 76.76 -60.35
N GLY A 566 33.39 75.63 -60.22
CA GLY A 566 34.77 75.54 -59.73
C GLY A 566 35.09 74.17 -59.12
N GLN A 567 36.37 73.82 -58.94
CA GLN A 567 36.82 72.58 -58.28
C GLN A 567 36.46 72.54 -56.78
N PRO A 568 36.50 71.38 -56.08
CA PRO A 568 36.15 70.00 -56.44
C PRO A 568 35.09 69.41 -55.44
N ALA A 569 34.99 68.07 -55.35
CA ALA A 569 34.45 67.25 -54.23
C ALA A 569 33.09 66.54 -54.39
N ALA A 570 32.88 65.58 -53.48
CA ALA A 570 32.04 64.39 -53.63
C ALA A 570 30.53 64.57 -53.37
N LEU A 571 29.72 63.65 -53.92
CA LEU A 571 28.32 63.42 -53.55
C LEU A 571 28.09 61.96 -53.11
N PRO A 572 27.24 61.72 -52.09
CA PRO A 572 27.05 60.38 -51.51
C PRO A 572 26.07 59.53 -52.33
N LYS A 573 26.37 58.22 -52.47
CA LYS A 573 25.44 57.24 -53.06
C LYS A 573 24.59 56.59 -51.98
N LEU A 574 23.28 56.60 -52.16
CA LEU A 574 22.34 55.80 -51.36
C LEU A 574 22.66 54.29 -51.48
N PRO A 575 22.37 53.48 -50.44
CA PRO A 575 22.58 52.03 -50.46
C PRO A 575 21.48 51.32 -51.27
N GLY A 576 21.47 51.57 -52.58
CA GLY A 576 20.55 50.99 -53.56
C GLY A 576 21.18 49.88 -54.39
N ARG A 577 21.78 48.86 -53.73
CA ARG A 577 22.21 47.62 -54.39
C ARG A 577 21.85 46.42 -53.52
N ILE A 578 20.85 45.67 -53.96
CA ILE A 578 20.86 44.22 -53.78
C ILE A 578 22.15 43.76 -54.45
N ASP A 579 23.10 43.25 -53.66
CA ASP A 579 24.43 42.97 -54.16
C ASP A 579 24.35 41.86 -55.23
N VAL A 580 24.93 42.11 -56.40
CA VAL A 580 25.04 41.12 -57.46
C VAL A 580 25.88 39.94 -56.97
N GLY A 581 26.79 40.16 -56.02
CA GLY A 581 27.48 39.09 -55.28
C GLY A 581 26.54 38.22 -54.44
N THR A 582 25.55 38.79 -53.75
CA THR A 582 24.57 38.04 -52.95
C THR A 582 23.55 37.31 -53.83
N VAL A 583 23.10 37.92 -54.93
CA VAL A 583 22.19 37.26 -55.90
C VAL A 583 22.93 36.21 -56.73
N ALA A 584 24.21 36.41 -57.05
CA ALA A 584 25.05 35.38 -57.66
C ALA A 584 25.37 34.25 -56.67
N ALA A 585 25.64 34.54 -55.40
CA ALA A 585 25.85 33.49 -54.40
C ALA A 585 24.58 32.66 -54.15
N LEU A 586 23.40 33.30 -54.04
CA LEU A 586 22.11 32.61 -54.00
C LEU A 586 21.78 31.88 -55.31
N GLY A 587 22.11 32.46 -56.45
CA GLY A 587 21.90 31.89 -57.78
C GLY A 587 22.81 30.70 -58.09
N VAL A 588 24.05 30.72 -57.59
CA VAL A 588 25.01 29.60 -57.71
C VAL A 588 24.73 28.52 -56.66
N ALA A 589 24.28 28.88 -55.45
CA ALA A 589 23.85 27.89 -54.45
C ALA A 589 22.53 27.19 -54.82
N MET A 590 21.56 27.90 -55.42
CA MET A 590 20.38 27.25 -56.02
C MET A 590 20.74 26.54 -57.32
N GLY A 591 21.59 27.14 -58.15
CA GLY A 591 22.05 26.58 -59.42
C GLY A 591 22.85 25.29 -59.25
N SER A 592 23.61 25.11 -58.17
CA SER A 592 24.30 23.85 -57.88
C SER A 592 23.34 22.75 -57.42
N ILE A 593 22.30 23.08 -56.65
CA ILE A 593 21.22 22.14 -56.32
C ILE A 593 20.45 21.76 -57.58
N SER A 594 20.12 22.72 -58.45
CA SER A 594 19.50 22.45 -59.74
C SER A 594 20.41 21.62 -60.67
N ALA A 595 21.71 21.88 -60.72
CA ALA A 595 22.66 21.11 -61.53
C ALA A 595 22.85 19.69 -61.01
N VAL A 596 22.87 19.48 -59.69
CA VAL A 596 22.89 18.13 -59.09
C VAL A 596 21.57 17.40 -59.33
N LEU A 597 20.42 18.06 -59.18
CA LEU A 597 19.12 17.47 -59.49
C LEU A 597 18.98 17.13 -60.98
N VAL A 598 19.44 18.00 -61.88
CA VAL A 598 19.48 17.73 -63.33
C VAL A 598 20.45 16.59 -63.63
N ALA A 599 21.65 16.56 -63.05
CA ALA A 599 22.58 15.46 -63.25
C ALA A 599 22.04 14.11 -62.73
N MET A 600 21.37 14.10 -61.57
CA MET A 600 20.66 12.93 -61.06
C MET A 600 19.49 12.54 -61.96
N PHE A 601 18.73 13.49 -62.50
CA PHE A 601 17.62 13.24 -63.41
C PHE A 601 18.08 12.70 -64.76
N THR A 602 19.12 13.29 -65.37
CA THR A 602 19.76 12.77 -66.59
C THR A 602 20.27 11.36 -66.35
N LYS A 603 20.97 11.09 -65.23
CA LYS A 603 21.41 9.74 -64.89
C LYS A 603 20.25 8.77 -64.63
N PHE A 604 19.12 9.25 -64.11
CA PHE A 604 17.91 8.45 -63.93
C PHE A 604 17.22 8.12 -65.26
N VAL A 605 17.26 9.03 -66.24
CA VAL A 605 16.77 8.80 -67.61
C VAL A 605 17.70 7.86 -68.40
N ASP A 606 19.03 7.99 -68.22
CA ASP A 606 20.05 7.11 -68.81
C ASP A 606 19.85 5.61 -68.44
N LEU A 607 19.15 5.30 -67.33
CA LEU A 607 18.91 3.92 -66.91
C LEU A 607 17.98 3.12 -67.84
N GLY A 608 17.20 3.78 -68.70
CA GLY A 608 16.34 3.14 -69.70
C GLY A 608 15.49 1.99 -69.14
N PRO A 609 15.67 0.73 -69.57
CA PRO A 609 14.90 -0.41 -69.03
C PRO A 609 15.05 -0.63 -67.52
N TRP A 610 16.10 -0.15 -66.86
CA TRP A 610 16.32 -0.38 -65.42
C TRP A 610 15.54 0.57 -64.51
N ILE A 611 14.83 1.57 -65.06
CA ILE A 611 14.05 2.57 -64.31
C ILE A 611 13.07 1.93 -63.29
N PRO A 612 12.29 0.87 -63.59
CA PRO A 612 11.41 0.27 -62.60
C PRO A 612 12.16 -0.40 -61.44
N ILE A 613 13.31 -1.03 -61.72
CA ILE A 613 14.16 -1.66 -60.71
C ILE A 613 14.83 -0.59 -59.83
N ALA A 614 15.27 0.52 -60.42
CA ALA A 614 15.80 1.66 -59.67
C ALA A 614 14.75 2.31 -58.78
N LEU A 615 13.51 2.48 -59.27
CA LEU A 615 12.39 3.00 -58.48
C LEU A 615 12.08 2.11 -57.27
N VAL A 616 12.02 0.79 -57.48
CA VAL A 616 11.87 -0.19 -56.39
C VAL A 616 13.05 -0.13 -55.42
N GLY A 617 14.28 -0.01 -55.93
CA GLY A 617 15.50 0.16 -55.13
C GLY A 617 15.45 1.40 -54.24
N VAL A 618 14.99 2.54 -54.76
CA VAL A 618 14.80 3.79 -54.00
C VAL A 618 13.72 3.63 -52.92
N VAL A 619 12.57 3.03 -53.25
CA VAL A 619 11.50 2.77 -52.28
C VAL A 619 12.00 1.85 -51.15
N VAL A 620 12.77 0.81 -51.47
CA VAL A 620 13.39 -0.11 -50.49
C VAL A 620 14.49 0.58 -49.68
N ALA A 621 15.32 1.44 -50.27
CA ALA A 621 16.35 2.19 -49.55
C ALA A 621 15.74 3.18 -48.53
N ILE A 622 14.63 3.83 -48.86
CA ILE A 622 13.93 4.78 -47.98
C ILE A 622 13.13 4.06 -46.88
N SER A 623 12.33 3.06 -47.26
CA SER A 623 11.37 2.40 -46.35
C SER A 623 11.94 1.17 -45.63
N GLY A 624 12.83 0.42 -46.27
CA GLY A 624 13.39 -0.85 -45.81
C GLY A 624 14.07 -0.77 -44.44
N PRO A 625 14.95 0.21 -44.17
CA PRO A 625 15.55 0.38 -42.85
C PRO A 625 14.51 0.62 -41.75
N SER A 626 13.46 1.40 -42.05
CA SER A 626 12.37 1.70 -41.10
C SER A 626 11.49 0.47 -40.84
N MET A 627 11.16 -0.29 -41.89
CA MET A 627 10.45 -1.57 -41.77
C MET A 627 11.24 -2.61 -40.99
N LEU A 628 12.56 -2.70 -41.22
CA LEU A 628 13.46 -3.61 -40.50
C LEU A 628 13.54 -3.25 -39.02
N ILE A 629 13.76 -1.98 -38.68
CA ILE A 629 13.78 -1.49 -37.29
C ILE A 629 12.42 -1.76 -36.61
N ALA A 630 11.30 -1.51 -37.30
CA ALA A 630 9.99 -1.84 -36.78
C ALA A 630 9.83 -3.35 -36.56
N TRP A 631 10.16 -4.20 -37.52
CA TRP A 631 10.11 -5.66 -37.40
C TRP A 631 10.95 -6.18 -36.22
N ILE A 632 12.16 -5.64 -36.01
CA ILE A 632 13.01 -5.94 -34.85
C ILE A 632 12.33 -5.47 -33.55
N LYS A 633 11.87 -4.22 -33.46
CA LYS A 633 11.19 -3.67 -32.27
C LYS A 633 9.94 -4.49 -31.92
N LEU A 634 9.11 -4.84 -32.89
CA LEU A 634 7.88 -5.64 -32.73
C LEU A 634 8.17 -7.03 -32.16
N ARG A 635 9.25 -7.69 -32.58
CA ARG A 635 9.68 -9.00 -32.06
C ARG A 635 10.40 -8.93 -30.71
N GLN A 636 10.82 -7.74 -30.29
CA GLN A 636 11.52 -7.47 -29.04
C GLN A 636 10.65 -6.74 -28.00
N ARG A 637 9.34 -6.59 -28.24
CA ARG A 637 8.40 -6.08 -27.23
C ARG A 637 8.41 -6.97 -26.00
N SER A 638 8.59 -6.38 -24.83
CA SER A 638 8.65 -7.08 -23.54
C SER A 638 7.69 -6.44 -22.55
N LEU A 639 7.02 -7.28 -21.76
CA LEU A 639 6.21 -6.85 -20.62
C LEU A 639 7.08 -6.45 -19.42
N GLY A 640 8.30 -7.00 -19.30
CA GLY A 640 9.19 -6.81 -18.15
C GLY A 640 9.36 -5.35 -17.73
N PRO A 641 9.92 -4.46 -18.58
CA PRO A 641 10.14 -3.06 -18.22
C PRO A 641 8.88 -2.24 -17.93
N ILE A 642 7.68 -2.73 -18.31
CA ILE A 642 6.41 -2.10 -17.95
C ILE A 642 6.04 -2.44 -16.51
N LEU A 643 6.24 -3.69 -16.08
CA LEU A 643 5.89 -4.12 -14.72
C LEU A 643 7.00 -3.84 -13.71
N ASP A 644 8.28 -3.91 -14.10
CA ASP A 644 9.42 -3.50 -13.27
C ASP A 644 9.27 -2.04 -12.83
N ALA A 645 8.80 -1.19 -13.76
CA ALA A 645 8.47 0.21 -13.51
C ALA A 645 7.25 0.41 -12.58
N SER A 646 6.39 -0.61 -12.47
CA SER A 646 5.25 -0.69 -11.55
C SER A 646 5.58 -1.42 -10.23
N GLY A 647 6.86 -1.63 -9.91
CA GLY A 647 7.29 -2.23 -8.64
C GLY A 647 7.37 -3.75 -8.60
N TRP A 648 7.14 -4.44 -9.72
CA TRP A 648 7.45 -5.87 -9.86
C TRP A 648 8.97 -6.08 -10.00
N ALA A 649 9.40 -7.34 -9.96
CA ALA A 649 10.71 -7.75 -10.48
C ALA A 649 10.53 -8.93 -11.43
N ILE A 650 10.48 -8.64 -12.73
CA ILE A 650 10.24 -9.64 -13.77
C ILE A 650 11.54 -10.33 -14.16
N ASN A 651 11.53 -11.66 -14.08
CA ASN A 651 12.62 -12.52 -14.48
C ASN A 651 12.40 -13.00 -15.92
N GLY A 652 13.35 -12.66 -16.80
CA GLY A 652 13.28 -12.98 -18.23
C GLY A 652 12.59 -11.91 -19.10
N ARG A 653 12.48 -12.18 -20.40
CA ARG A 653 12.13 -11.16 -21.43
C ARG A 653 10.66 -11.14 -21.87
N MET A 654 9.77 -11.81 -21.12
CA MET A 654 8.30 -11.88 -21.25
C MET A 654 7.71 -11.19 -22.50
N LYS A 655 7.83 -11.86 -23.65
CA LYS A 655 7.63 -11.22 -24.97
C LYS A 655 6.16 -11.08 -25.32
N VAL A 656 5.77 -9.88 -25.71
CA VAL A 656 4.45 -9.61 -26.31
C VAL A 656 4.53 -9.88 -27.81
N SER A 657 4.14 -11.08 -28.23
CA SER A 657 4.12 -11.47 -29.65
C SER A 657 3.18 -10.59 -30.47
N VAL A 658 3.38 -10.49 -31.80
CA VAL A 658 2.52 -9.68 -32.68
C VAL A 658 1.05 -10.14 -32.63
N ARG A 659 0.79 -11.46 -32.49
CA ARG A 659 -0.57 -12.01 -32.32
C ARG A 659 -1.19 -11.60 -30.98
N LEU A 660 -0.43 -11.64 -29.89
CA LEU A 660 -0.89 -11.21 -28.56
C LEU A 660 -1.11 -9.69 -28.52
N GLY A 661 -0.21 -8.91 -29.12
CA GLY A 661 -0.38 -7.46 -29.28
C GLY A 661 -1.63 -7.09 -30.09
N GLY A 662 -1.93 -7.82 -31.15
CA GLY A 662 -3.15 -7.64 -31.95
C GLY A 662 -4.45 -7.98 -31.20
N SER A 663 -4.39 -8.73 -30.09
CA SER A 663 -5.55 -8.97 -29.22
C SER A 663 -5.58 -8.07 -27.98
N LEU A 664 -4.44 -7.50 -27.55
CA LEU A 664 -4.35 -6.52 -26.45
C LEU A 664 -4.84 -5.12 -26.85
N SER A 665 -4.68 -4.72 -28.11
CA SER A 665 -5.31 -3.51 -28.67
C SER A 665 -6.21 -3.91 -29.84
N ARG A 666 -7.53 -3.75 -29.70
CA ARG A 666 -8.49 -4.06 -30.77
C ARG A 666 -9.01 -2.77 -31.40
N MET A 667 -8.99 -2.69 -32.73
CA MET A 667 -9.62 -1.61 -33.49
C MET A 667 -11.12 -1.87 -33.68
N ALA A 668 -11.92 -0.81 -33.75
CA ALA A 668 -13.32 -0.88 -34.12
C ALA A 668 -13.50 -1.58 -35.48
N LYS A 669 -14.41 -2.55 -35.52
CA LYS A 669 -14.88 -3.21 -36.74
C LYS A 669 -16.39 -3.04 -36.81
N LEU A 670 -16.93 -2.78 -38.00
CA LEU A 670 -18.36 -2.84 -38.19
C LEU A 670 -18.83 -4.30 -37.96
N PRO A 671 -20.00 -4.52 -37.35
CA PRO A 671 -20.53 -5.87 -37.14
C PRO A 671 -20.81 -6.57 -38.47
N HIS A 672 -20.76 -7.90 -38.46
CA HIS A 672 -21.06 -8.71 -39.65
C HIS A 672 -22.48 -8.43 -40.14
N GLY A 673 -22.64 -8.09 -41.42
CA GLY A 673 -23.92 -7.69 -42.02
C GLY A 673 -24.21 -6.18 -42.02
N ALA A 674 -23.37 -5.34 -41.40
CA ALA A 674 -23.53 -3.88 -41.45
C ALA A 674 -23.40 -3.35 -42.90
N LYS A 675 -24.48 -2.75 -43.42
CA LYS A 675 -24.47 -2.04 -44.70
C LYS A 675 -23.94 -0.63 -44.50
N ARG A 676 -22.87 -0.25 -45.20
CA ARG A 676 -22.46 1.16 -45.31
C ARG A 676 -23.36 1.86 -46.31
N VAL A 677 -24.01 2.95 -45.89
CA VAL A 677 -24.68 3.87 -46.82
C VAL A 677 -23.59 4.69 -47.50
N LEU A 678 -23.43 4.55 -48.83
CA LEU A 678 -22.32 5.17 -49.56
C LEU A 678 -22.50 6.68 -49.85
N ASN A 679 -23.67 7.25 -49.58
CA ASN A 679 -23.90 8.69 -49.69
C ASN A 679 -23.42 9.41 -48.42
N ASP A 680 -22.12 9.70 -48.38
CA ASP A 680 -21.58 10.77 -47.55
C ASP A 680 -21.60 12.08 -48.38
N PRO A 681 -22.44 13.06 -48.05
CA PRO A 681 -22.53 14.32 -48.79
C PRO A 681 -21.32 15.25 -48.58
N TYR A 682 -20.42 14.93 -47.65
CA TYR A 682 -19.19 15.67 -47.36
C TYR A 682 -17.92 14.88 -47.70
N ALA A 683 -18.03 13.71 -48.32
CA ALA A 683 -16.87 12.95 -48.76
C ALA A 683 -16.12 13.70 -49.87
N ASP A 684 -14.88 14.12 -49.57
CA ASP A 684 -13.94 14.59 -50.58
C ASP A 684 -13.83 13.58 -51.72
N ARG A 685 -13.89 14.07 -52.97
CA ARG A 685 -13.76 13.24 -54.17
C ARG A 685 -12.38 12.57 -54.18
N SER A 686 -12.33 11.33 -53.69
CA SER A 686 -11.05 10.69 -53.39
C SER A 686 -10.12 10.66 -54.60
N THR A 687 -8.89 11.12 -54.40
CA THR A 687 -7.74 10.95 -55.31
C THR A 687 -7.36 9.47 -55.50
N GLY A 688 -8.06 8.54 -54.87
CA GLY A 688 -7.85 7.10 -55.00
C GLY A 688 -7.96 6.58 -56.43
N TRP A 689 -8.74 7.23 -57.30
CA TRP A 689 -8.75 6.87 -58.73
C TRP A 689 -7.46 7.30 -59.45
N LEU A 690 -6.83 8.41 -59.06
CA LEU A 690 -5.53 8.86 -59.58
C LEU A 690 -4.38 8.00 -59.04
N VAL A 691 -4.43 7.61 -57.76
CA VAL A 691 -3.48 6.64 -57.19
C VAL A 691 -3.66 5.27 -57.85
N GLY A 692 -4.91 4.82 -58.04
CA GLY A 692 -5.24 3.60 -58.75
C GLY A 692 -4.73 3.63 -60.19
N ALA A 693 -4.99 4.70 -60.93
CA ALA A 693 -4.49 4.90 -62.29
C ALA A 693 -2.95 4.94 -62.35
N ALA A 694 -2.28 5.57 -61.38
CA ALA A 694 -0.82 5.59 -61.29
C ALA A 694 -0.24 4.19 -61.02
N VAL A 695 -0.85 3.41 -60.11
CA VAL A 695 -0.46 2.02 -59.86
C VAL A 695 -0.70 1.16 -61.11
N LEU A 696 -1.82 1.36 -61.82
CA LEU A 696 -2.13 0.65 -63.07
C LEU A 696 -1.15 1.03 -64.20
N LEU A 697 -0.71 2.29 -64.27
CA LEU A 697 0.35 2.77 -65.16
C LEU A 697 1.71 2.13 -64.85
N VAL A 698 2.09 2.06 -63.57
CA VAL A 698 3.33 1.40 -63.14
C VAL A 698 3.27 -0.11 -63.41
N ALA A 699 2.12 -0.76 -63.17
CA ALA A 699 1.91 -2.17 -63.50
C ALA A 699 1.97 -2.42 -65.02
N ALA A 700 1.33 -1.56 -65.83
CA ALA A 700 1.41 -1.63 -67.28
C ALA A 700 2.85 -1.41 -67.79
N ALA A 701 3.59 -0.45 -67.23
CA ALA A 701 4.99 -0.23 -67.54
C ALA A 701 5.88 -1.44 -67.17
N LEU A 702 5.62 -2.08 -66.03
CA LEU A 702 6.30 -3.32 -65.61
C LEU A 702 5.96 -4.51 -66.53
N VAL A 703 4.72 -4.64 -67.00
CA VAL A 703 4.30 -5.67 -67.96
C VAL A 703 4.94 -5.43 -69.34
N VAL A 704 4.90 -4.21 -69.85
CA VAL A 704 5.55 -3.83 -71.11
C VAL A 704 7.07 -4.01 -71.02
N TRP A 705 7.68 -3.72 -69.88
CA TRP A 705 9.10 -4.00 -69.62
C TRP A 705 9.39 -5.51 -69.59
N GLY A 706 8.59 -6.30 -68.88
CA GLY A 706 8.74 -7.75 -68.80
C GLY A 706 8.55 -8.44 -70.16
N TRP A 707 7.75 -7.85 -71.04
CA TRP A 707 7.57 -8.29 -72.42
C TRP A 707 8.75 -7.88 -73.31
N ARG A 708 9.14 -6.60 -73.35
CA ARG A 708 10.28 -6.11 -74.16
C ARG A 708 11.65 -6.66 -73.74
N SER A 709 11.80 -7.18 -72.51
CA SER A 709 13.01 -7.83 -72.01
C SER A 709 13.03 -9.37 -72.25
N GLY A 710 11.96 -9.95 -72.79
CA GLY A 710 11.79 -11.39 -72.92
C GLY A 710 11.82 -12.13 -71.57
N TRP A 711 11.51 -11.44 -70.46
CA TRP A 711 11.47 -12.02 -69.11
C TRP A 711 10.19 -12.83 -68.92
N ILE A 712 9.05 -12.27 -69.38
CA ILE A 712 7.73 -12.91 -69.39
C ILE A 712 7.76 -14.18 -70.25
N GLU A 713 8.32 -14.12 -71.45
CA GLU A 713 8.40 -15.26 -72.40
C GLU A 713 9.27 -16.42 -71.88
N ARG A 714 10.27 -16.11 -71.04
CA ARG A 714 11.10 -17.12 -70.36
C ARG A 714 10.40 -17.81 -69.17
N HIS A 715 9.37 -17.21 -68.59
CA HIS A 715 8.66 -17.74 -67.41
C HIS A 715 7.21 -18.16 -67.69
N LEU A 716 6.70 -17.96 -68.91
CA LEU A 716 5.41 -18.50 -69.36
C LEU A 716 5.49 -20.03 -69.52
N PRO A 717 4.52 -20.80 -69.00
CA PRO A 717 4.39 -22.21 -69.31
C PRO A 717 4.10 -22.42 -70.80
N GLU A 718 4.50 -23.56 -71.35
CA GLU A 718 4.56 -23.77 -72.81
C GLU A 718 3.21 -23.60 -73.53
N SER A 719 2.10 -23.84 -72.84
CA SER A 719 0.73 -23.65 -73.33
C SER A 719 0.35 -22.20 -73.65
N ALA A 720 1.17 -21.22 -73.26
CA ALA A 720 0.89 -19.79 -73.39
C ALA A 720 1.94 -19.00 -74.20
N ARG A 721 2.85 -19.69 -74.91
CA ARG A 721 3.78 -19.03 -75.86
C ARG A 721 3.07 -18.79 -77.21
N PRO A 722 3.15 -17.58 -77.80
CA PRO A 722 2.56 -17.33 -79.12
C PRO A 722 3.31 -18.13 -80.20
N ALA A 723 2.58 -18.88 -81.02
CA ALA A 723 3.15 -19.65 -82.13
C ALA A 723 3.60 -18.71 -83.26
N SER A 724 4.89 -18.78 -83.62
CA SER A 724 5.43 -18.07 -84.78
C SER A 724 5.04 -18.79 -86.08
N THR A 725 3.90 -18.42 -86.66
CA THR A 725 3.48 -18.87 -87.99
C THR A 725 4.17 -18.04 -89.09
N ALA A 726 5.39 -18.43 -89.44
CA ALA A 726 6.01 -18.03 -90.69
C ALA A 726 5.54 -18.98 -91.83
N PRO A 727 4.90 -18.49 -92.91
CA PRO A 727 4.51 -19.33 -94.03
C PRO A 727 5.73 -19.65 -94.91
N ALA A 728 6.03 -20.93 -95.09
CA ALA A 728 7.08 -21.37 -96.00
C ALA A 728 6.62 -21.25 -97.47
N VAL A 729 7.22 -20.33 -98.22
CA VAL A 729 7.05 -20.24 -99.68
C VAL A 729 8.09 -21.14 -100.34
N THR A 730 7.66 -22.22 -100.98
CA THR A 730 8.51 -23.07 -101.82
C THR A 730 8.42 -22.65 -103.29
N ALA A 731 9.57 -22.32 -103.88
CA ALA A 731 9.73 -22.10 -105.32
C ALA A 731 10.56 -23.25 -105.94
N PRO A 732 10.39 -23.56 -107.24
CA PRO A 732 10.80 -24.84 -107.82
C PRO A 732 12.22 -24.86 -108.41
N ALA A 733 12.74 -26.07 -108.67
CA ALA A 733 13.95 -26.30 -109.47
C ALA A 733 13.72 -27.42 -110.51
N VAL A 734 14.29 -27.26 -111.71
CA VAL A 734 14.02 -28.10 -112.89
C VAL A 734 15.30 -28.74 -113.43
N GLY A 735 15.30 -30.08 -113.57
CA GLY A 735 15.70 -30.78 -114.80
C GLY A 735 17.18 -31.09 -115.15
N ALA A 736 17.56 -32.38 -114.95
CA ALA A 736 18.23 -33.28 -115.93
C ALA A 736 19.68 -32.95 -116.44
N PRO A 737 20.39 -33.84 -117.19
CA PRO A 737 20.13 -35.25 -117.62
C PRO A 737 21.20 -36.28 -117.11
N ALA A 738 20.92 -37.57 -116.81
CA ALA A 738 20.54 -38.78 -117.61
C ALA A 738 21.71 -39.67 -118.13
N LEU A 739 21.68 -41.00 -117.87
CA LEU A 739 22.13 -42.12 -118.76
C LEU A 739 22.01 -43.54 -118.12
N SER A 740 21.26 -44.44 -118.81
CA SER A 740 21.34 -45.91 -119.00
C SER A 740 21.85 -46.95 -117.94
N ILE A 741 20.93 -47.75 -117.36
CA ILE A 741 20.64 -49.23 -117.56
C ILE A 741 21.80 -50.18 -118.05
N PRO A 742 21.95 -51.49 -117.67
CA PRO A 742 20.99 -52.47 -117.06
C PRO A 742 21.49 -53.46 -115.93
N ALA A 743 20.54 -54.32 -115.44
CA ALA A 743 20.66 -55.79 -115.19
C ALA A 743 20.81 -56.42 -113.76
N ALA A 744 19.67 -56.98 -113.30
CA ALA A 744 19.45 -58.40 -112.92
C ALA A 744 19.76 -59.00 -111.51
N THR A 745 18.74 -59.72 -111.00
CA THR A 745 18.58 -60.61 -109.82
C THR A 745 19.18 -62.04 -110.04
N PRO A 746 19.25 -62.99 -109.06
CA PRO A 746 18.20 -63.53 -108.15
C PRO A 746 18.58 -63.48 -106.64
N GLY A 747 17.71 -63.64 -105.62
CA GLY A 747 16.81 -64.76 -105.26
C GLY A 747 17.48 -65.65 -104.16
N ARG A 748 16.83 -66.41 -103.26
CA ARG A 748 15.42 -66.60 -102.83
C ARG A 748 15.44 -67.57 -101.61
N GLY A 749 14.43 -67.54 -100.73
CA GLY A 749 14.07 -68.69 -99.85
C GLY A 749 14.35 -68.48 -98.36
N GLY A 750 13.41 -68.81 -97.46
CA GLY A 750 12.06 -69.37 -97.68
C GLY A 750 11.19 -69.27 -96.44
#